data_AF-A0A9D9HB20-F1
#
_entry.id   AF-A0A9D9HB20-F1
#
_cell.length_a   1.000
_cell.length_b   1.000
_cell.length_c   1.000
_cell.angle_alpha   90.00
_cell.angle_beta   90.00
_cell.angle_gamma   90.00
#
_symmetry.space_group_name_H-M   'P 1'
#
loop_
_entity.id
_entity.type
_entity.pdbx_description
1 polymer ?
#
loop_
_entity_poly.entity_id
_entity_poly.type
_entity_poly.pdbx_seq_one_letter_code
_entity_poly.pdbx_strand_id
1 'polypeptide(L)'
;MRYLFVFSIVISFSVLSVSAKGDDADMDRFIDSLMSRMTLEEKAGQTSLVTWDRRYMTGDALSSGVAGKIVNGQVGGVFNVRTSEEKKMIQQLAVEKTRLGIPLLFGLDVVHGYRTIWPIPLALSCSWDMDLIERTARAAADEATSEGIDWTFSPMVDIVRDPRWGRVAESSGEDPYLGSRVAEAMVRGYQGEDLADPQSIMACVKHFALYGAGEGGRDYDAVDMSTVRMYQTYLPPYKAAVDAGAGSVMSSFNDINNVPATADRWLLTDLLRGEWGFDGFTVSDYTSVGELTAHGLGDLPQVASMAMKAGLDMDMVSEGVVGNLDECMEKGYIGEKDIDIACRRILEAKYKLGLFEAPYRRMGREPVDREKYRELALEAARKSIVLLKNDDNVLPLEKGTKVALIGPLTDTRWELMGTWAGAAAQADEGVSIRSGISRYTSSLLQSAGAPVTDNRNLARMIGYDIDKAGDPDSLIAEAVKAAMKSDVVVAVLGETAKMSGESSSMTWIGLQPTQRRLLEALVNTGKDVVLVLLNGRPMTLEWENEHCAAIVDAWAPGLQGGNAVADVLFGEYNPSGRLTMTFPRNVGQIPVHYDMKSTGRPYVPFRKYRTGYIDCVMEPLYPFGYGLSYTDVSYSDLKVDVVSPDSINVAVTVCNTGDMSVEETVQLYVGDPVASVTRPVKELKAFRKITLAPDESAEVSFVLDEDDLKFWNNSLKYVWEPGKFIIEAGPDSKNTLKTEIRVDSGYDIFLCIGQSNMAGRGEILPEDRGTIDGVWILDDRDSIVPAAAPLNRYSTVRKNISMQGINPAYSFCKEISAGTGRKVLLVVNARGGSSLDEWMKSHEGQYRFSEKHGADDPELEGELMPSMYEDAVRRCREAMKYGQLKAILWHQGESDSSPAKAGDYADRLKILASDLREDLGAGDVPFVIGEVCRNYSDASRINQAIHHAAEIIPNCRCVSSEGCGSNPDNVHFSRSGQLLLGHRYAAEVFDAVYEN
;
A
#
# COMPACT_ATOMS: atom_id res chain seq x y z
N MET A 1 5.17 20.16 42.75
CA MET A 1 6.45 19.67 42.18
C MET A 1 6.45 20.10 40.72
N ARG A 2 7.47 20.85 40.28
CA ARG A 2 7.51 21.46 38.93
C ARG A 2 7.59 20.37 37.86
N TYR A 3 6.58 20.27 37.00
CA TYR A 3 6.59 19.38 35.83
C TYR A 3 7.28 20.09 34.67
N LEU A 4 8.41 19.51 34.23
CA LEU A 4 9.15 19.91 33.03
C LEU A 4 8.42 19.36 31.80
N PHE A 5 7.95 20.24 30.93
CA PHE A 5 7.60 19.91 29.55
C PHE A 5 8.89 19.61 28.78
N VAL A 6 9.05 18.39 28.27
CA VAL A 6 10.09 18.05 27.30
C VAL A 6 9.43 18.05 25.93
N PHE A 7 9.70 19.09 25.14
CA PHE A 7 9.44 19.13 23.71
C PHE A 7 10.42 18.17 23.03
N SER A 8 9.93 17.08 22.44
CA SER A 8 10.70 16.26 21.50
C SER A 8 10.81 17.01 20.17
N ILE A 9 12.03 17.46 19.87
CA ILE A 9 12.39 18.04 18.57
C ILE A 9 12.39 16.92 17.54
N VAL A 10 11.43 16.95 16.61
CA VAL A 10 11.48 16.17 15.38
C VAL A 10 12.54 16.80 14.48
N ILE A 11 13.73 16.19 14.44
CA ILE A 11 14.76 16.55 13.46
C ILE A 11 14.41 15.81 12.16
N SER A 12 13.87 16.53 11.18
CA SER A 12 13.85 16.08 9.79
C SER A 12 15.29 15.91 9.32
N PHE A 13 15.75 14.67 9.21
CA PHE A 13 16.97 14.35 8.49
C PHE A 13 16.68 14.45 6.99
N SER A 14 16.98 15.60 6.40
CA SER A 14 17.21 15.69 4.95
C SER A 14 18.55 15.01 4.66
N VAL A 15 18.53 13.72 4.36
CA VAL A 15 19.72 13.01 3.87
C VAL A 15 20.01 13.52 2.45
N LEU A 16 21.07 14.30 2.32
CA LEU A 16 21.68 14.64 1.04
C LEU A 16 22.22 13.35 0.40
N SER A 17 21.52 12.86 -0.62
CA SER A 17 21.83 11.71 -1.46
C SER A 17 23.00 11.98 -2.42
N VAL A 18 24.20 12.17 -1.88
CA VAL A 18 25.42 12.37 -2.70
C VAL A 18 26.22 11.07 -2.90
N SER A 19 25.81 9.93 -2.32
CA SER A 19 26.57 8.66 -2.42
C SER A 19 26.11 7.69 -3.52
N ALA A 20 24.86 7.71 -3.98
CA ALA A 20 24.33 6.67 -4.87
C ALA A 20 24.80 6.75 -6.34
N LYS A 21 25.11 7.96 -6.85
CA LYS A 21 25.44 8.15 -8.28
C LYS A 21 26.82 7.60 -8.70
N GLY A 22 27.70 7.30 -7.76
CA GLY A 22 29.05 6.78 -8.05
C GLY A 22 29.06 5.27 -8.33
N ASP A 23 28.28 4.51 -7.57
CA ASP A 23 28.28 3.04 -7.62
C ASP A 23 27.53 2.49 -8.85
N ASP A 24 26.43 3.13 -9.26
CA ASP A 24 25.68 2.73 -10.47
C ASP A 24 26.53 2.85 -11.74
N ALA A 25 27.33 3.91 -11.86
CA ALA A 25 28.19 4.12 -13.02
C ALA A 25 29.32 3.07 -13.12
N ASP A 26 29.75 2.51 -11.99
CA ASP A 26 30.80 1.49 -11.93
C ASP A 26 30.25 0.12 -12.29
N MET A 27 29.05 -0.21 -11.79
CA MET A 27 28.27 -1.37 -12.23
C MET A 27 28.03 -1.34 -13.74
N ASP A 28 27.50 -0.24 -14.28
CA ASP A 28 27.20 -0.11 -15.70
C ASP A 28 28.42 -0.39 -16.59
N ARG A 29 29.57 0.21 -16.26
CA ARG A 29 30.82 0.00 -17.00
C ARG A 29 31.31 -1.44 -16.91
N PHE A 30 31.19 -2.07 -15.75
CA PHE A 30 31.56 -3.47 -15.57
C PHE A 30 30.68 -4.39 -16.43
N ILE A 31 29.36 -4.19 -16.38
CA ILE A 31 28.38 -5.01 -17.10
C ILE A 31 28.49 -4.78 -18.61
N ASP A 32 28.65 -3.54 -19.08
CA ASP A 32 28.95 -3.21 -20.48
C ASP A 32 30.17 -3.98 -21.00
N SER A 33 31.26 -3.95 -20.24
CA SER A 33 32.49 -4.63 -20.61
C SER A 33 32.36 -6.16 -20.55
N LEU A 34 31.51 -6.70 -19.68
CA LEU A 34 31.23 -8.13 -19.64
C LEU A 34 30.41 -8.55 -20.85
N MET A 35 29.29 -7.88 -21.09
CA MET A 35 28.38 -8.17 -22.20
C MET A 35 29.04 -8.02 -23.57
N SER A 36 29.95 -7.05 -23.74
CA SER A 36 30.70 -6.87 -24.99
C SER A 36 31.62 -8.05 -25.33
N ARG A 37 31.91 -8.92 -24.36
CA ARG A 37 32.72 -10.13 -24.53
C ARG A 37 31.88 -11.39 -24.66
N MET A 38 30.57 -11.34 -24.39
CA MET A 38 29.67 -12.50 -24.40
C MET A 38 29.22 -12.85 -25.83
N THR A 39 29.08 -14.14 -26.12
CA THR A 39 28.35 -14.61 -27.31
C THR A 39 26.85 -14.53 -27.09
N LEU A 40 26.07 -14.66 -28.16
CA LEU A 40 24.61 -14.66 -28.06
C LEU A 40 24.10 -15.82 -27.20
N GLU A 41 24.72 -16.99 -27.32
CA GLU A 41 24.40 -18.19 -26.54
C GLU A 41 24.68 -18.00 -25.05
N GLU A 42 25.79 -17.33 -24.70
CA GLU A 42 26.11 -17.03 -23.29
C GLU A 42 25.14 -15.99 -22.70
N LYS A 43 24.69 -15.01 -23.51
CA LYS A 43 23.67 -14.04 -23.10
C LYS A 43 22.32 -14.73 -22.87
N ALA A 44 21.87 -15.57 -23.81
CA ALA A 44 20.67 -16.39 -23.65
C ALA A 44 20.80 -17.40 -22.50
N GLY A 45 22.01 -17.89 -22.23
CA GLY A 45 22.28 -18.74 -21.07
C GLY A 45 22.03 -18.06 -19.74
N GLN A 46 22.26 -16.74 -19.63
CA GLN A 46 21.95 -16.00 -18.40
C GLN A 46 20.45 -15.96 -18.09
N THR A 47 19.58 -16.04 -19.11
CA THR A 47 18.13 -15.99 -18.95
C THR A 47 17.51 -17.34 -18.56
N SER A 48 18.32 -18.34 -18.21
CA SER A 48 17.86 -19.70 -17.89
C SER A 48 18.03 -20.03 -16.42
N LEU A 49 16.96 -20.50 -15.78
CA LEU A 49 16.94 -21.02 -14.42
C LEU A 49 16.52 -22.49 -14.42
N VAL A 50 17.38 -23.36 -13.89
CA VAL A 50 17.17 -24.82 -13.93
C VAL A 50 17.15 -25.43 -12.53
N THR A 51 16.53 -26.60 -12.40
CA THR A 51 16.56 -27.39 -11.17
C THR A 51 17.69 -28.42 -11.21
N TRP A 52 18.41 -28.62 -10.10
CA TRP A 52 19.57 -29.52 -10.05
C TRP A 52 19.23 -31.01 -9.81
N ASP A 53 18.21 -31.31 -8.99
CA ASP A 53 17.95 -32.67 -8.49
C ASP A 53 16.46 -33.06 -8.55
N ARG A 54 16.22 -34.36 -8.78
CA ARG A 54 14.92 -35.05 -8.87
C ARG A 54 14.18 -35.23 -7.54
N ARG A 55 14.82 -34.93 -6.41
CA ARG A 55 14.32 -35.26 -5.06
C ARG A 55 13.41 -34.20 -4.45
N TYR A 56 13.32 -33.01 -5.05
CA TYR A 56 12.56 -31.85 -4.55
C TYR A 56 11.82 -31.17 -5.71
N MET A 57 10.59 -31.64 -5.95
CA MET A 57 9.73 -31.15 -7.01
C MET A 57 8.69 -30.19 -6.41
N THR A 58 8.69 -28.94 -6.88
CA THR A 58 7.59 -27.99 -6.73
C THR A 58 6.68 -27.98 -7.97
N GLY A 59 7.10 -28.60 -9.08
CA GLY A 59 6.30 -28.84 -10.29
C GLY A 59 6.74 -30.11 -11.04
N ASP A 60 6.07 -30.45 -12.15
CA ASP A 60 6.16 -31.78 -12.80
C ASP A 60 7.35 -31.97 -13.77
N ALA A 61 7.91 -30.90 -14.34
CA ALA A 61 9.00 -30.97 -15.33
C ALA A 61 10.40 -31.07 -14.70
N LEU A 62 11.37 -31.69 -15.41
CA LEU A 62 12.75 -31.88 -14.93
C LEU A 62 13.80 -31.32 -15.90
N SER A 63 14.81 -30.64 -15.36
CA SER A 63 16.03 -30.31 -16.12
C SER A 63 16.98 -31.53 -16.20
N SER A 64 17.54 -31.80 -17.37
CA SER A 64 18.49 -32.90 -17.58
C SER A 64 19.84 -32.38 -18.09
N GLY A 65 20.93 -33.10 -17.75
CA GLY A 65 22.28 -32.74 -18.22
C GLY A 65 22.84 -31.42 -17.68
N VAL A 66 22.34 -30.95 -16.53
CA VAL A 66 22.60 -29.59 -15.99
C VAL A 66 24.08 -29.24 -15.89
N ALA A 67 24.93 -30.15 -15.40
CA ALA A 67 26.37 -29.91 -15.32
C ALA A 67 27.01 -29.58 -16.69
N GLY A 68 26.58 -30.25 -17.76
CA GLY A 68 27.04 -29.96 -19.12
C GLY A 68 26.55 -28.60 -19.62
N LYS A 69 25.28 -28.26 -19.34
CA LYS A 69 24.70 -26.96 -19.67
C LYS A 69 25.42 -25.80 -18.99
N ILE A 70 25.80 -25.97 -17.70
CA ILE A 70 26.60 -24.99 -16.96
C ILE A 70 27.95 -24.76 -17.65
N VAL A 71 28.68 -25.83 -17.97
CA VAL A 71 30.00 -25.73 -18.62
C VAL A 71 29.91 -25.06 -20.00
N ASN A 72 28.79 -25.22 -20.69
CA ASN A 72 28.51 -24.57 -21.97
C ASN A 72 27.99 -23.12 -21.83
N GLY A 73 27.89 -22.57 -20.62
CA GLY A 73 27.42 -21.20 -20.40
C GLY A 73 25.91 -21.01 -20.61
N GLN A 74 25.12 -22.08 -20.55
CA GLN A 74 23.67 -22.09 -20.86
C GLN A 74 22.77 -21.96 -19.62
N VAL A 75 23.33 -21.57 -18.46
CA VAL A 75 22.61 -21.50 -17.18
C VAL A 75 22.99 -20.21 -16.46
N GLY A 76 21.98 -19.44 -16.05
CA GLY A 76 22.13 -18.19 -15.29
C GLY A 76 21.92 -18.38 -13.80
N GLY A 77 21.07 -19.32 -13.41
CA GLY A 77 20.82 -19.68 -12.02
C GLY A 77 20.36 -21.12 -11.85
N VAL A 78 20.42 -21.60 -10.61
CA VAL A 78 19.94 -22.92 -10.20
C VAL A 78 19.10 -22.78 -8.96
N PHE A 79 18.03 -23.55 -8.82
CA PHE A 79 17.22 -23.59 -7.60
C PHE A 79 17.03 -25.02 -7.07
N ASN A 80 16.52 -25.13 -5.85
CA ASN A 80 16.28 -26.40 -5.14
C ASN A 80 17.53 -27.28 -4.93
N VAL A 81 18.69 -26.65 -4.67
CA VAL A 81 19.93 -27.34 -4.28
C VAL A 81 19.99 -27.47 -2.75
N ARG A 82 20.23 -28.68 -2.24
CA ARG A 82 20.06 -28.99 -0.82
C ARG A 82 21.19 -28.46 0.06
N THR A 83 22.44 -28.83 -0.23
CA THR A 83 23.56 -28.60 0.70
C THR A 83 24.50 -27.49 0.23
N SER A 84 25.14 -26.78 1.16
CA SER A 84 26.18 -25.81 0.81
C SER A 84 27.35 -26.45 0.03
N GLU A 85 27.68 -27.72 0.27
CA GLU A 85 28.74 -28.43 -0.45
C GLU A 85 28.39 -28.64 -1.93
N GLU A 86 27.16 -29.08 -2.22
CA GLU A 86 26.66 -29.23 -3.58
C GLU A 86 26.64 -27.88 -4.31
N LYS A 87 26.15 -26.81 -3.65
CA LYS A 87 26.13 -25.46 -4.24
C LYS A 87 27.54 -24.97 -4.57
N LYS A 88 28.51 -25.20 -3.68
CA LYS A 88 29.91 -24.89 -3.92
C LYS A 88 30.47 -25.61 -5.13
N MET A 89 30.19 -26.92 -5.25
CA MET A 89 30.61 -27.71 -6.41
C MET A 89 30.00 -27.16 -7.72
N ILE A 90 28.71 -26.83 -7.71
CA ILE A 90 28.00 -26.27 -8.86
C ILE A 90 28.56 -24.90 -9.24
N GLN A 91 28.82 -24.04 -8.26
CA GLN A 91 29.40 -22.72 -8.49
C GLN A 91 30.84 -22.82 -9.04
N GLN A 92 31.62 -23.81 -8.60
CA GLN A 92 32.95 -24.09 -9.18
C GLN A 92 32.89 -24.48 -10.65
N LEU A 93 31.84 -25.21 -11.09
CA LEU A 93 31.66 -25.48 -12.52
C LEU A 93 31.47 -24.18 -13.31
N ALA A 94 30.62 -23.28 -12.82
CA ALA A 94 30.36 -22.01 -13.50
C ALA A 94 31.59 -21.09 -13.51
N VAL A 95 32.27 -20.92 -12.37
CA VAL A 95 33.39 -19.98 -12.22
C VAL A 95 34.68 -20.51 -12.85
N GLU A 96 34.98 -21.81 -12.72
CA GLU A 96 36.29 -22.37 -13.10
C GLU A 96 36.29 -23.09 -14.46
N LYS A 97 35.13 -23.49 -14.99
CA LYS A 97 35.05 -24.31 -16.21
C LYS A 97 34.36 -23.61 -17.40
N THR A 98 33.82 -22.42 -17.21
CA THR A 98 33.26 -21.61 -18.32
C THR A 98 34.26 -20.58 -18.82
N ARG A 99 34.03 -20.06 -20.03
CA ARG A 99 34.94 -19.12 -20.70
C ARG A 99 35.07 -17.77 -19.97
N LEU A 100 33.97 -17.28 -19.38
CA LEU A 100 33.90 -15.97 -18.73
C LEU A 100 33.81 -16.04 -17.20
N GLY A 101 33.64 -17.22 -16.61
CA GLY A 101 33.59 -17.41 -15.16
C GLY A 101 32.41 -16.69 -14.48
N ILE A 102 31.28 -16.50 -15.18
CA ILE A 102 30.11 -15.80 -14.64
C ILE A 102 29.46 -16.70 -13.56
N PRO A 103 29.28 -16.20 -12.32
CA PRO A 103 28.68 -16.99 -11.25
C PRO A 103 27.18 -17.24 -11.47
N LEU A 104 26.65 -18.29 -10.85
CA LEU A 104 25.23 -18.62 -10.82
C LEU A 104 24.55 -17.97 -9.61
N LEU A 105 23.26 -17.68 -9.77
CA LEU A 105 22.34 -17.44 -8.64
C LEU A 105 21.86 -18.77 -8.06
N PHE A 106 21.76 -18.86 -6.73
CA PHE A 106 21.12 -19.98 -6.04
C PHE A 106 19.78 -19.56 -5.42
N GLY A 107 18.68 -20.01 -6.03
CA GLY A 107 17.30 -19.73 -5.61
C GLY A 107 16.69 -20.82 -4.71
N LEU A 108 15.75 -20.45 -3.83
CA LEU A 108 14.95 -21.38 -3.05
C LEU A 108 13.63 -20.75 -2.56
N ASP A 109 12.58 -21.55 -2.40
CA ASP A 109 11.38 -21.15 -1.63
C ASP A 109 11.69 -21.10 -0.13
N VAL A 110 12.10 -19.93 0.37
CA VAL A 110 12.24 -19.63 1.80
C VAL A 110 11.05 -18.75 2.22
N VAL A 111 9.87 -19.37 2.32
CA VAL A 111 8.58 -18.66 2.46
C VAL A 111 8.36 -18.15 3.89
N HIS A 112 8.41 -19.05 4.88
CA HIS A 112 8.19 -18.70 6.30
C HIS A 112 9.25 -19.32 7.21
N GLY A 113 10.50 -19.31 6.74
CA GLY A 113 11.64 -19.87 7.45
C GLY A 113 12.44 -20.82 6.57
N TYR A 114 13.68 -21.08 6.97
CA TYR A 114 14.57 -21.99 6.23
C TYR A 114 14.64 -23.35 6.92
N ARG A 115 15.25 -23.41 8.10
CA ARG A 115 15.27 -24.60 8.96
C ARG A 115 14.50 -24.35 10.25
N THR A 116 14.60 -23.14 10.79
CA THR A 116 13.68 -22.66 11.80
C THR A 116 12.41 -22.16 11.11
N ILE A 117 11.32 -22.92 11.26
CA ILE A 117 10.05 -22.66 10.59
C ILE A 117 9.14 -21.83 11.50
N TRP A 118 8.69 -20.68 11.00
CA TRP A 118 7.73 -19.78 11.64
C TRP A 118 6.28 -20.23 11.36
N PRO A 119 5.25 -19.55 11.87
CA PRO A 119 3.89 -19.75 11.37
C PRO A 119 3.80 -19.46 9.87
N ILE A 120 2.88 -20.15 9.18
CA ILE A 120 2.58 -19.85 7.76
C ILE A 120 2.26 -18.35 7.58
N PRO A 121 2.54 -17.74 6.41
CA PRO A 121 2.38 -16.29 6.22
C PRO A 121 1.02 -15.72 6.64
N LEU A 122 -0.08 -16.44 6.37
CA LEU A 122 -1.41 -16.01 6.80
C LEU A 122 -1.51 -15.89 8.33
N ALA A 123 -1.00 -16.89 9.04
CA ALA A 123 -0.94 -16.88 10.50
C ALA A 123 -0.02 -15.77 11.02
N LEU A 124 1.18 -15.64 10.44
CA LEU A 124 2.15 -14.62 10.84
C LEU A 124 1.58 -13.20 10.67
N SER A 125 0.80 -12.96 9.60
CA SER A 125 0.11 -11.68 9.39
C SER A 125 -0.89 -11.36 10.50
N CYS A 126 -1.47 -12.37 11.16
CA CYS A 126 -2.37 -12.19 12.31
C CYS A 126 -1.68 -11.65 13.57
N SER A 127 -0.34 -11.55 13.58
CA SER A 127 0.39 -10.86 14.64
C SER A 127 0.21 -9.33 14.64
N TRP A 128 -0.10 -8.75 13.46
CA TRP A 128 -0.15 -7.31 13.20
C TRP A 128 1.11 -6.56 13.69
N ASP A 129 2.25 -7.25 13.66
CA ASP A 129 3.52 -6.80 14.21
C ASP A 129 4.58 -6.79 13.09
N MET A 130 4.75 -5.64 12.44
CA MET A 130 5.64 -5.52 11.27
C MET A 130 7.12 -5.68 11.66
N ASP A 131 7.50 -5.31 12.90
CA ASP A 131 8.86 -5.55 13.43
C ASP A 131 9.13 -7.04 13.56
N LEU A 132 8.17 -7.79 14.13
CA LEU A 132 8.27 -9.24 14.23
C LEU A 132 8.40 -9.90 12.85
N ILE A 133 7.58 -9.49 11.88
CA ILE A 133 7.64 -10.01 10.50
C ILE A 133 9.02 -9.74 9.89
N GLU A 134 9.53 -8.52 9.98
CA GLU A 134 10.84 -8.15 9.47
C GLU A 134 11.97 -8.98 10.13
N ARG A 135 11.90 -9.17 11.46
CA ARG A 135 12.85 -10.02 12.21
C ARG A 135 12.80 -11.49 11.78
N THR A 136 11.61 -12.03 11.50
CA THR A 136 11.48 -13.42 11.00
C THR A 136 12.07 -13.59 9.60
N ALA A 137 11.87 -12.61 8.70
CA ALA A 137 12.48 -12.60 7.37
C ALA A 137 14.02 -12.46 7.47
N ARG A 138 14.53 -11.59 8.36
CA ARG A 138 15.95 -11.44 8.62
C ARG A 138 16.61 -12.72 9.12
N ALA A 139 15.97 -13.41 10.06
CA ALA A 139 16.45 -14.69 10.59
C ALA A 139 16.43 -15.79 9.52
N ALA A 140 15.36 -15.85 8.70
CA ALA A 140 15.28 -16.80 7.59
C ALA A 140 16.38 -16.56 6.54
N ALA A 141 16.67 -15.29 6.22
CA ALA A 141 17.77 -14.93 5.33
C ALA A 141 19.14 -15.30 5.90
N ASP A 142 19.40 -15.05 7.20
CA ASP A 142 20.67 -15.44 7.84
C ASP A 142 20.89 -16.95 7.76
N GLU A 143 19.86 -17.76 8.08
CA GLU A 143 19.93 -19.22 7.93
C GLU A 143 20.14 -19.65 6.47
N ALA A 144 19.35 -19.14 5.52
CA ALA A 144 19.41 -19.55 4.12
C ALA A 144 20.76 -19.18 3.46
N THR A 145 21.26 -17.98 3.73
CA THR A 145 22.54 -17.49 3.19
C THR A 145 23.72 -18.19 3.85
N SER A 146 23.59 -18.70 5.09
CA SER A 146 24.62 -19.55 5.71
C SER A 146 24.83 -20.87 4.95
N GLU A 147 23.81 -21.32 4.22
CA GLU A 147 23.82 -22.52 3.39
C GLU A 147 24.06 -22.22 1.90
N GLY A 148 24.44 -20.99 1.54
CA GLY A 148 24.78 -20.63 0.16
C GLY A 148 23.59 -20.27 -0.74
N ILE A 149 22.45 -19.88 -0.19
CA ILE A 149 21.32 -19.33 -0.97
C ILE A 149 21.53 -17.83 -1.19
N ASP A 150 21.34 -17.36 -2.42
CA ASP A 150 21.46 -15.95 -2.81
C ASP A 150 20.11 -15.25 -2.96
N TRP A 151 19.06 -16.04 -3.22
CA TRP A 151 17.78 -15.54 -3.71
C TRP A 151 16.61 -16.37 -3.16
N THR A 152 15.58 -15.71 -2.63
CA THR A 152 14.35 -16.37 -2.17
C THR A 152 13.15 -16.03 -3.03
N PHE A 153 12.29 -17.02 -3.29
CA PHE A 153 10.98 -16.84 -3.94
C PHE A 153 9.92 -16.38 -2.93
N SER A 154 10.16 -15.23 -2.29
CA SER A 154 9.35 -14.64 -1.21
C SER A 154 9.57 -13.13 -1.14
N PRO A 155 8.58 -12.31 -0.74
CA PRO A 155 7.25 -12.69 -0.23
C PRO A 155 6.20 -13.02 -1.31
N MET A 156 5.27 -13.92 -0.98
CA MET A 156 3.98 -14.03 -1.66
C MET A 156 3.03 -12.97 -1.09
N VAL A 157 2.46 -12.12 -1.94
CA VAL A 157 1.69 -10.94 -1.52
C VAL A 157 0.33 -10.84 -2.22
N ASP A 158 -0.14 -11.95 -2.80
CA ASP A 158 -1.42 -11.98 -3.50
C ASP A 158 -2.56 -11.72 -2.52
N ILE A 159 -3.43 -10.73 -2.82
CA ILE A 159 -4.66 -10.50 -2.05
C ILE A 159 -5.64 -11.63 -2.32
N VAL A 160 -6.20 -12.20 -1.25
CA VAL A 160 -7.12 -13.36 -1.35
C VAL A 160 -8.46 -13.02 -0.72
N ARG A 161 -9.54 -13.24 -1.46
CA ARG A 161 -10.93 -13.10 -0.98
C ARG A 161 -11.75 -14.39 -1.14
N ASP A 162 -11.07 -15.47 -1.49
CA ASP A 162 -11.64 -16.80 -1.68
C ASP A 162 -10.87 -17.84 -0.86
N PRO A 163 -11.35 -18.21 0.34
CA PRO A 163 -10.65 -19.16 1.20
C PRO A 163 -10.63 -20.59 0.66
N ARG A 164 -11.31 -20.89 -0.46
CA ARG A 164 -11.19 -22.20 -1.12
C ARG A 164 -9.80 -22.42 -1.70
N TRP A 165 -9.14 -21.35 -2.14
CA TRP A 165 -7.82 -21.42 -2.75
C TRP A 165 -6.78 -21.85 -1.71
N GLY A 166 -5.97 -22.86 -2.04
CA GLY A 166 -4.99 -23.42 -1.11
C GLY A 166 -3.87 -22.46 -0.73
N ARG A 167 -3.44 -21.61 -1.65
CA ARG A 167 -2.32 -20.69 -1.44
C ARG A 167 -2.67 -19.46 -0.60
N VAL A 168 -3.89 -19.36 -0.08
CA VAL A 168 -4.21 -18.39 0.98
C VAL A 168 -3.31 -18.55 2.19
N ALA A 169 -2.79 -19.77 2.45
CA ALA A 169 -1.79 -20.03 3.49
C ALA A 169 -0.51 -19.19 3.32
N GLU A 170 -0.16 -18.85 2.07
CA GLU A 170 1.04 -18.09 1.70
C GLU A 170 0.80 -16.58 1.67
N SER A 171 -0.45 -16.12 1.75
CA SER A 171 -0.81 -14.71 1.66
C SER A 171 -0.82 -14.01 3.03
N SER A 172 -1.09 -12.71 3.02
CA SER A 172 -1.37 -11.91 4.22
C SER A 172 -2.85 -11.54 4.36
N GLY A 173 -3.74 -12.34 3.76
CA GLY A 173 -5.19 -12.17 3.86
C GLY A 173 -5.83 -11.29 2.77
N GLU A 174 -6.85 -10.52 3.15
CA GLU A 174 -7.78 -9.87 2.20
C GLU A 174 -7.60 -8.36 2.01
N ASP A 175 -6.73 -7.75 2.83
CA ASP A 175 -6.60 -6.29 2.96
C ASP A 175 -5.38 -5.72 2.22
N PRO A 176 -5.56 -4.74 1.30
CA PRO A 176 -4.46 -4.16 0.54
C PRO A 176 -3.45 -3.38 1.39
N TYR A 177 -3.90 -2.68 2.43
CA TYR A 177 -3.01 -1.86 3.28
C TYR A 177 -2.11 -2.75 4.13
N LEU A 178 -2.68 -3.70 4.88
CA LEU A 178 -1.93 -4.66 5.68
C LEU A 178 -1.02 -5.51 4.81
N GLY A 179 -1.52 -6.03 3.68
CA GLY A 179 -0.71 -6.79 2.72
C GLY A 179 0.51 -5.99 2.22
N SER A 180 0.35 -4.69 1.97
CA SER A 180 1.45 -3.79 1.59
C SER A 180 2.48 -3.63 2.71
N ARG A 181 2.04 -3.44 3.96
CA ARG A 181 2.95 -3.33 5.12
C ARG A 181 3.72 -4.62 5.37
N VAL A 182 3.08 -5.79 5.20
CA VAL A 182 3.76 -7.09 5.29
C VAL A 182 4.79 -7.25 4.17
N ALA A 183 4.43 -6.87 2.93
CA ALA A 183 5.33 -6.93 1.78
C ALA A 183 6.62 -6.13 2.03
N GLU A 184 6.50 -4.89 2.49
CA GLU A 184 7.63 -4.03 2.86
C GLU A 184 8.52 -4.67 3.94
N ALA A 185 7.92 -5.16 5.03
CA ALA A 185 8.65 -5.76 6.15
C ALA A 185 9.42 -7.02 5.72
N MET A 186 8.82 -7.86 4.88
CA MET A 186 9.47 -9.06 4.35
C MET A 186 10.64 -8.70 3.44
N VAL A 187 10.46 -7.76 2.51
CA VAL A 187 11.53 -7.31 1.58
C VAL A 187 12.70 -6.71 2.37
N ARG A 188 12.44 -5.79 3.31
CA ARG A 188 13.48 -5.21 4.16
C ARG A 188 14.21 -6.27 4.99
N GLY A 189 13.47 -7.19 5.60
CA GLY A 189 14.05 -8.24 6.42
C GLY A 189 14.97 -9.17 5.63
N TYR A 190 14.59 -9.57 4.41
CA TYR A 190 15.42 -10.40 3.54
C TYR A 190 16.67 -9.68 3.05
N GLN A 191 16.48 -8.49 2.47
CA GLN A 191 17.53 -7.80 1.72
C GLN A 191 18.46 -6.96 2.58
N GLY A 192 18.00 -6.54 3.78
CA GLY A 192 18.71 -5.56 4.60
C GLY A 192 18.96 -4.25 3.84
N GLU A 193 19.98 -3.51 4.27
CA GLU A 193 20.39 -2.26 3.64
C GLU A 193 21.31 -2.48 2.42
N ASP A 194 21.95 -3.65 2.32
CA ASP A 194 22.90 -3.99 1.26
C ASP A 194 22.77 -5.47 0.85
N LEU A 195 22.50 -5.71 -0.43
CA LEU A 195 22.42 -7.05 -1.02
C LEU A 195 23.79 -7.75 -1.11
N ALA A 196 24.89 -7.01 -1.03
CA ALA A 196 26.23 -7.58 -0.99
C ALA A 196 26.56 -8.15 0.40
N ASP A 197 25.80 -7.85 1.45
CA ASP A 197 26.00 -8.48 2.77
C ASP A 197 25.86 -10.02 2.66
N PRO A 198 26.85 -10.81 3.14
CA PRO A 198 26.76 -12.27 3.17
C PRO A 198 25.57 -12.84 3.98
N GLN A 199 24.91 -12.02 4.80
CA GLN A 199 23.69 -12.38 5.53
C GLN A 199 22.41 -12.00 4.77
N SER A 200 22.50 -11.11 3.78
CA SER A 200 21.38 -10.66 2.94
C SER A 200 21.10 -11.63 1.80
N ILE A 201 19.81 -11.80 1.53
CA ILE A 201 19.26 -12.62 0.45
C ILE A 201 18.37 -11.73 -0.41
N MET A 202 18.45 -11.85 -1.73
CA MET A 202 17.56 -11.11 -2.62
C MET A 202 16.12 -11.62 -2.49
N ALA A 203 15.17 -10.71 -2.37
CA ALA A 203 13.74 -11.04 -2.31
C ALA A 203 13.15 -11.13 -3.72
N CYS A 204 12.10 -11.95 -3.87
CA CYS A 204 11.31 -12.07 -5.08
C CYS A 204 9.83 -11.96 -4.74
N VAL A 205 9.24 -10.81 -5.01
CA VAL A 205 7.80 -10.64 -4.79
C VAL A 205 7.01 -11.49 -5.79
N LYS A 206 6.02 -12.25 -5.30
CA LYS A 206 5.19 -13.16 -6.10
C LYS A 206 3.71 -13.15 -5.70
N HIS A 207 2.78 -13.55 -6.57
CA HIS A 207 2.95 -13.91 -7.98
C HIS A 207 2.31 -12.80 -8.82
N PHE A 208 3.12 -12.09 -9.59
CA PHE A 208 2.73 -10.87 -10.29
C PHE A 208 1.95 -11.23 -11.58
N ALA A 209 0.63 -11.07 -11.63
CA ALA A 209 -0.23 -10.46 -10.61
C ALA A 209 -1.62 -11.09 -10.53
N LEU A 210 -2.35 -10.70 -9.47
CA LEU A 210 -3.78 -10.96 -9.24
C LEU A 210 -4.15 -12.41 -8.95
N TYR A 211 -3.15 -13.27 -8.74
CA TYR A 211 -3.30 -14.71 -8.74
C TYR A 211 -4.31 -15.24 -7.70
N GLY A 212 -4.41 -14.58 -6.55
CA GLY A 212 -5.38 -14.89 -5.49
C GLY A 212 -6.86 -14.67 -5.85
N ALA A 213 -7.17 -14.26 -7.09
CA ALA A 213 -8.52 -14.08 -7.61
C ALA A 213 -8.99 -15.19 -8.58
N GLY A 214 -8.25 -16.30 -8.69
CA GLY A 214 -8.60 -17.41 -9.60
C GLY A 214 -10.04 -17.90 -9.45
N GLU A 215 -10.73 -18.10 -10.59
CA GLU A 215 -12.15 -18.38 -10.61
C GLU A 215 -12.56 -19.61 -9.76
N GLY A 216 -13.54 -19.41 -8.88
CA GLY A 216 -14.04 -20.45 -7.98
C GLY A 216 -13.04 -20.91 -6.93
N GLY A 217 -11.97 -20.13 -6.71
CA GLY A 217 -10.89 -20.46 -5.78
C GLY A 217 -10.11 -21.70 -6.19
N ARG A 218 -10.06 -21.99 -7.50
CA ARG A 218 -9.24 -23.06 -8.08
C ARG A 218 -7.88 -22.50 -8.46
N ASP A 219 -6.84 -23.21 -8.06
CA ASP A 219 -5.49 -22.84 -8.41
C ASP A 219 -5.28 -22.80 -9.93
N TYR A 220 -4.42 -21.90 -10.40
CA TYR A 220 -4.08 -21.65 -11.82
C TYR A 220 -5.20 -21.13 -12.72
N ASP A 221 -6.45 -21.09 -12.25
CA ASP A 221 -7.60 -20.73 -13.07
C ASP A 221 -7.57 -19.25 -13.51
N ALA A 222 -8.42 -18.92 -14.49
CA ALA A 222 -8.48 -17.58 -15.07
C ALA A 222 -8.82 -16.50 -14.03
N VAL A 223 -8.33 -15.28 -14.29
CA VAL A 223 -8.63 -14.10 -13.48
C VAL A 223 -9.22 -13.00 -14.36
N ASP A 224 -10.41 -12.52 -14.00
CA ASP A 224 -11.06 -11.38 -14.64
C ASP A 224 -11.52 -10.35 -13.60
N MET A 225 -11.17 -9.09 -13.82
CA MET A 225 -11.68 -7.96 -13.04
C MET A 225 -11.47 -6.64 -13.77
N SER A 226 -12.14 -5.58 -13.31
CA SER A 226 -11.89 -4.24 -13.85
C SER A 226 -10.51 -3.71 -13.41
N THR A 227 -9.88 -2.91 -14.27
CA THR A 227 -8.58 -2.28 -13.97
C THR A 227 -8.63 -1.45 -12.69
N VAL A 228 -9.74 -0.74 -12.43
CA VAL A 228 -9.90 0.00 -11.16
C VAL A 228 -9.79 -0.93 -9.94
N ARG A 229 -10.35 -2.14 -10.01
CA ARG A 229 -10.23 -3.14 -8.93
C ARG A 229 -8.81 -3.66 -8.80
N MET A 230 -8.09 -3.87 -9.91
CA MET A 230 -6.68 -4.24 -9.90
C MET A 230 -5.89 -3.22 -9.09
N TYR A 231 -5.95 -1.94 -9.48
CA TYR A 231 -5.17 -0.85 -8.85
C TYR A 231 -5.60 -0.55 -7.42
N GLN A 232 -6.90 -0.58 -7.12
CA GLN A 232 -7.40 -0.26 -5.79
C GLN A 232 -7.15 -1.39 -4.78
N THR A 233 -7.23 -2.65 -5.20
CA THR A 233 -7.35 -3.77 -4.28
C THR A 233 -6.20 -4.76 -4.39
N TYR A 234 -5.81 -5.19 -5.58
CA TYR A 234 -4.91 -6.34 -5.72
C TYR A 234 -3.46 -5.94 -5.99
N LEU A 235 -3.23 -4.84 -6.70
CA LEU A 235 -1.89 -4.35 -7.05
C LEU A 235 -1.08 -3.69 -5.91
N PRO A 236 -1.68 -3.06 -4.88
CA PRO A 236 -0.92 -2.33 -3.87
C PRO A 236 0.22 -3.11 -3.19
N PRO A 237 0.05 -4.39 -2.77
CA PRO A 237 1.13 -5.12 -2.12
C PRO A 237 2.34 -5.38 -3.01
N TYR A 238 2.14 -5.63 -4.32
CA TYR A 238 3.28 -5.78 -5.24
C TYR A 238 4.01 -4.45 -5.42
N LYS A 239 3.26 -3.34 -5.55
CA LYS A 239 3.86 -2.01 -5.64
C LYS A 239 4.67 -1.69 -4.38
N ALA A 240 4.14 -2.01 -3.20
CA ALA A 240 4.84 -1.80 -1.94
C ALA A 240 6.15 -2.62 -1.84
N ALA A 241 6.16 -3.86 -2.35
CA ALA A 241 7.39 -4.65 -2.44
C ALA A 241 8.42 -4.03 -3.41
N VAL A 242 7.96 -3.53 -4.56
CA VAL A 242 8.81 -2.82 -5.55
C VAL A 242 9.37 -1.53 -4.94
N ASP A 243 8.53 -0.72 -4.30
CA ASP A 243 8.94 0.52 -3.64
C ASP A 243 9.90 0.26 -2.46
N ALA A 244 9.77 -0.89 -1.78
CA ALA A 244 10.71 -1.37 -0.76
C ALA A 244 12.04 -1.91 -1.34
N GLY A 245 12.18 -1.95 -2.67
CA GLY A 245 13.42 -2.30 -3.36
C GLY A 245 13.61 -3.80 -3.62
N ALA A 246 12.53 -4.60 -3.71
CA ALA A 246 12.64 -6.03 -4.03
C ALA A 246 13.51 -6.25 -5.29
N GLY A 247 14.50 -7.15 -5.21
CA GLY A 247 15.47 -7.34 -6.30
C GLY A 247 14.94 -8.10 -7.50
N SER A 248 13.83 -8.84 -7.34
CA SER A 248 13.16 -9.53 -8.44
C SER A 248 11.63 -9.63 -8.27
N VAL A 249 10.94 -9.95 -9.36
CA VAL A 249 9.49 -10.20 -9.41
C VAL A 249 9.23 -11.51 -10.13
N MET A 250 8.37 -12.38 -9.58
CA MET A 250 7.95 -13.62 -10.24
C MET A 250 6.59 -13.42 -10.92
N SER A 251 6.45 -13.77 -12.20
CA SER A 251 5.15 -13.74 -12.89
C SER A 251 4.19 -14.79 -12.35
N SER A 252 2.88 -14.60 -12.49
CA SER A 252 1.87 -15.60 -12.11
C SER A 252 1.46 -16.53 -13.26
N PHE A 253 0.75 -17.61 -12.91
CA PHE A 253 0.23 -18.60 -13.86
C PHE A 253 -1.02 -18.12 -14.62
N ASN A 254 -1.89 -17.37 -13.97
CA ASN A 254 -3.20 -17.01 -14.51
C ASN A 254 -3.10 -16.07 -15.71
N ASP A 255 -4.13 -16.07 -16.55
CA ASP A 255 -4.38 -14.97 -17.47
C ASP A 255 -5.09 -13.80 -16.80
N ILE A 256 -4.83 -12.60 -17.32
CA ILE A 256 -5.47 -11.35 -16.95
C ILE A 256 -6.02 -10.76 -18.25
N ASN A 257 -7.33 -10.53 -18.32
CA ASN A 257 -8.00 -10.11 -19.56
C ASN A 257 -7.69 -11.04 -20.77
N ASN A 258 -7.56 -12.35 -20.55
CA ASN A 258 -7.17 -13.36 -21.54
C ASN A 258 -5.71 -13.32 -22.02
N VAL A 259 -4.82 -12.63 -21.29
CA VAL A 259 -3.38 -12.66 -21.54
C VAL A 259 -2.66 -13.25 -20.30
N PRO A 260 -2.04 -14.45 -20.40
CA PRO A 260 -1.21 -15.01 -19.33
C PRO A 260 -0.18 -14.02 -18.82
N ALA A 261 -0.06 -13.86 -17.51
CA ALA A 261 0.80 -12.85 -16.89
C ALA A 261 2.27 -12.96 -17.35
N THR A 262 2.77 -14.18 -17.53
CA THR A 262 4.12 -14.47 -18.05
C THR A 262 4.39 -13.89 -19.45
N ALA A 263 3.35 -13.62 -20.24
CA ALA A 263 3.45 -13.03 -21.58
C ALA A 263 2.73 -11.67 -21.70
N ASP A 264 2.31 -11.06 -20.58
CA ASP A 264 1.60 -9.79 -20.59
C ASP A 264 2.56 -8.60 -20.56
N ARG A 265 2.70 -7.93 -21.71
CA ARG A 265 3.54 -6.74 -21.85
C ARG A 265 3.03 -5.55 -21.05
N TRP A 266 1.72 -5.36 -20.97
CA TRP A 266 1.16 -4.27 -20.19
C TRP A 266 1.57 -4.45 -18.72
N LEU A 267 1.49 -5.67 -18.21
CA LEU A 267 1.85 -6.00 -16.84
C LEU A 267 3.37 -5.86 -16.58
N LEU A 268 4.20 -6.62 -17.32
CA LEU A 268 5.64 -6.76 -17.03
C LEU A 268 6.50 -5.58 -17.50
N THR A 269 6.02 -4.81 -18.46
CA THR A 269 6.75 -3.64 -18.99
C THR A 269 6.04 -2.33 -18.67
N ASP A 270 4.81 -2.14 -19.14
CA ASP A 270 4.18 -0.81 -19.09
C ASP A 270 3.86 -0.40 -17.65
N LEU A 271 3.25 -1.29 -16.87
CA LEU A 271 2.95 -1.06 -15.45
C LEU A 271 4.21 -1.19 -14.58
N LEU A 272 4.81 -2.39 -14.52
CA LEU A 272 5.88 -2.69 -13.57
C LEU A 272 7.11 -1.78 -13.76
N ARG A 273 7.50 -1.50 -15.00
CA ARG A 273 8.71 -0.72 -15.30
C ARG A 273 8.40 0.70 -15.72
N GLY A 274 7.37 0.90 -16.54
CA GLY A 274 6.98 2.22 -17.02
C GLY A 274 6.37 3.09 -15.93
N GLU A 275 5.37 2.58 -15.21
CA GLU A 275 4.67 3.33 -14.17
C GLU A 275 5.34 3.22 -12.80
N TRP A 276 5.81 2.03 -12.39
CA TRP A 276 6.41 1.83 -11.06
C TRP A 276 7.94 1.99 -11.02
N GLY A 277 8.61 2.04 -12.17
CA GLY A 277 10.06 2.28 -12.21
C GLY A 277 10.93 1.11 -11.73
N PHE A 278 10.40 -0.13 -11.75
CA PHE A 278 11.16 -1.31 -11.30
C PHE A 278 12.44 -1.54 -12.11
N ASP A 279 13.58 -1.60 -11.41
CA ASP A 279 14.93 -1.73 -11.96
C ASP A 279 15.53 -3.14 -11.80
N GLY A 280 14.88 -4.05 -11.08
CA GLY A 280 15.28 -5.45 -10.95
C GLY A 280 14.95 -6.31 -12.17
N PHE A 281 15.03 -7.63 -12.01
CA PHE A 281 14.68 -8.60 -13.07
C PHE A 281 13.40 -9.38 -12.76
N THR A 282 12.72 -9.84 -13.80
CA THR A 282 11.54 -10.69 -13.70
C THR A 282 11.90 -12.15 -13.96
N VAL A 283 11.31 -13.08 -13.22
CA VAL A 283 11.43 -14.53 -13.42
C VAL A 283 10.05 -15.12 -13.69
N SER A 284 9.96 -16.17 -14.51
CA SER A 284 8.72 -16.90 -14.66
C SER A 284 8.44 -17.76 -13.43
N ASP A 285 7.16 -18.04 -13.14
CA ASP A 285 6.86 -19.18 -12.28
C ASP A 285 7.26 -20.50 -12.99
N TYR A 286 7.23 -21.60 -12.24
CA TYR A 286 7.66 -22.93 -12.66
C TYR A 286 7.00 -23.33 -13.98
N THR A 287 7.79 -23.47 -15.05
CA THR A 287 7.31 -23.81 -16.40
C THR A 287 6.21 -22.94 -16.99
N SER A 288 5.88 -21.78 -16.39
CA SER A 288 4.78 -20.93 -16.86
C SER A 288 5.02 -20.40 -18.29
N VAL A 289 6.27 -20.30 -18.75
CA VAL A 289 6.60 -20.02 -20.16
C VAL A 289 6.15 -21.17 -21.07
N GLY A 290 6.45 -22.42 -20.69
CA GLY A 290 6.01 -23.60 -21.44
C GLY A 290 4.50 -23.76 -21.45
N GLU A 291 3.83 -23.42 -20.35
CA GLU A 291 2.38 -23.51 -20.16
C GLU A 291 1.60 -22.53 -21.05
N LEU A 292 2.23 -21.47 -21.57
CA LEU A 292 1.65 -20.62 -22.63
C LEU A 292 1.19 -21.44 -23.85
N THR A 293 1.80 -22.60 -24.10
CA THR A 293 1.36 -23.57 -25.12
C THR A 293 -0.03 -24.13 -24.78
N ALA A 294 -0.26 -24.49 -23.51
CA ALA A 294 -1.54 -24.99 -23.04
C ALA A 294 -2.61 -23.90 -23.01
N HIS A 295 -2.22 -22.65 -22.77
CA HIS A 295 -3.07 -21.46 -22.99
C HIS A 295 -3.36 -21.18 -24.47
N GLY A 296 -2.71 -21.89 -25.41
CA GLY A 296 -3.01 -21.83 -26.84
C GLY A 296 -2.28 -20.72 -27.61
N LEU A 297 -1.15 -20.20 -27.10
CA LEU A 297 -0.46 -19.05 -27.70
C LEU A 297 0.62 -19.40 -28.74
N GLY A 298 1.00 -20.67 -28.88
CA GLY A 298 2.02 -21.10 -29.84
C GLY A 298 2.82 -22.31 -29.38
N ASP A 299 3.86 -22.65 -30.13
CA ASP A 299 4.88 -23.62 -29.72
C ASP A 299 5.92 -22.99 -28.77
N LEU A 300 6.73 -23.84 -28.12
CA LEU A 300 7.68 -23.40 -27.08
C LEU A 300 8.64 -22.27 -27.54
N PRO A 301 9.31 -22.34 -28.72
CA PRO A 301 10.16 -21.26 -29.20
C PRO A 301 9.40 -19.93 -29.39
N GLN A 302 8.18 -20.00 -29.91
CA GLN A 302 7.33 -18.83 -30.15
C GLN A 302 6.89 -18.18 -28.83
N VAL A 303 6.37 -18.97 -27.88
CA VAL A 303 5.85 -18.43 -26.61
C VAL A 303 6.96 -17.96 -25.68
N ALA A 304 8.12 -18.61 -25.69
CA ALA A 304 9.29 -18.14 -24.94
C ALA A 304 9.80 -16.79 -25.46
N SER A 305 9.83 -16.63 -26.78
CA SER A 305 10.15 -15.33 -27.40
C SER A 305 9.09 -14.28 -27.09
N MET A 306 7.81 -14.66 -27.02
CA MET A 306 6.71 -13.77 -26.64
C MET A 306 6.87 -13.25 -25.20
N ALA A 307 7.13 -14.16 -24.24
CA ALA A 307 7.36 -13.82 -22.84
C ALA A 307 8.55 -12.87 -22.66
N MET A 308 9.70 -13.15 -23.30
CA MET A 308 10.88 -12.28 -23.19
C MET A 308 10.59 -10.86 -23.73
N LYS A 309 9.88 -10.74 -24.86
CA LYS A 309 9.46 -9.43 -25.40
C LYS A 309 8.40 -8.71 -24.56
N ALA A 310 7.63 -9.44 -23.76
CA ALA A 310 6.70 -8.86 -22.81
C ALA A 310 7.43 -8.20 -21.61
N GLY A 311 8.68 -8.59 -21.36
CA GLY A 311 9.50 -8.08 -20.26
C GLY A 311 9.92 -9.13 -19.25
N LEU A 312 9.74 -10.43 -19.58
CA LEU A 312 10.27 -11.55 -18.79
C LEU A 312 11.79 -11.67 -18.99
N ASP A 313 12.57 -11.68 -17.91
CA ASP A 313 14.03 -11.71 -18.01
C ASP A 313 14.61 -13.12 -17.82
N MET A 314 14.02 -13.96 -16.96
CA MET A 314 14.52 -15.30 -16.64
C MET A 314 13.42 -16.38 -16.75
N ASP A 315 13.68 -17.44 -17.51
CA ASP A 315 12.80 -18.60 -17.73
C ASP A 315 13.12 -19.73 -16.74
N MET A 316 12.14 -20.07 -15.90
CA MET A 316 12.23 -21.14 -14.92
C MET A 316 11.83 -22.49 -15.55
N VAL A 317 12.81 -23.38 -15.70
CA VAL A 317 12.70 -24.81 -16.10
C VAL A 317 12.31 -25.06 -17.56
N SER A 318 11.56 -24.19 -18.22
CA SER A 318 11.03 -24.45 -19.58
C SER A 318 12.13 -24.56 -20.65
N GLU A 319 13.26 -23.89 -20.42
CA GLU A 319 14.41 -23.81 -21.35
C GLU A 319 14.00 -23.35 -22.77
N GLY A 320 13.03 -22.44 -22.86
CA GLY A 320 12.34 -22.08 -24.09
C GLY A 320 13.24 -21.38 -25.10
N VAL A 321 13.87 -20.27 -24.73
CA VAL A 321 14.81 -19.55 -25.62
C VAL A 321 16.16 -20.25 -25.67
N VAL A 322 16.76 -20.57 -24.52
CA VAL A 322 18.12 -21.15 -24.46
C VAL A 322 18.23 -22.50 -25.17
N GLY A 323 17.17 -23.33 -25.13
CA GLY A 323 17.11 -24.62 -25.80
C GLY A 323 16.81 -24.54 -27.30
N ASN A 324 16.29 -23.41 -27.79
CA ASN A 324 15.80 -23.25 -29.16
C ASN A 324 16.30 -21.94 -29.82
N LEU A 325 17.47 -21.43 -29.41
CA LEU A 325 17.95 -20.10 -29.78
C LEU A 325 18.06 -19.91 -31.31
N ASP A 326 18.67 -20.86 -32.01
CA ASP A 326 18.82 -20.82 -33.47
C ASP A 326 17.45 -20.66 -34.16
N GLU A 327 16.46 -21.46 -33.76
CA GLU A 327 15.11 -21.40 -34.31
C GLU A 327 14.42 -20.06 -33.99
N CYS A 328 14.55 -19.56 -32.76
CA CYS A 328 13.98 -18.27 -32.35
C CYS A 328 14.54 -17.11 -33.19
N MET A 329 15.85 -17.14 -33.48
CA MET A 329 16.54 -16.14 -34.28
C MET A 329 16.22 -16.27 -35.78
N GLU A 330 16.28 -17.48 -36.34
CA GLU A 330 16.01 -17.75 -37.76
C GLU A 330 14.58 -17.39 -38.16
N LYS A 331 13.60 -17.68 -37.30
CA LYS A 331 12.19 -17.33 -37.51
C LYS A 331 11.88 -15.86 -37.20
N GLY A 332 12.85 -15.09 -36.66
CA GLY A 332 12.65 -13.70 -36.28
C GLY A 332 11.67 -13.51 -35.13
N TYR A 333 11.50 -14.52 -34.27
CA TYR A 333 10.63 -14.42 -33.10
C TYR A 333 11.21 -13.48 -32.04
N ILE A 334 12.54 -13.41 -31.95
CA ILE A 334 13.27 -12.56 -31.01
C ILE A 334 14.49 -11.92 -31.68
N GLY A 335 14.92 -10.75 -31.20
CA GLY A 335 16.17 -10.11 -31.61
C GLY A 335 17.23 -10.11 -30.53
N GLU A 336 18.49 -9.89 -30.91
CA GLU A 336 19.63 -9.83 -29.96
C GLU A 336 19.41 -8.78 -28.85
N LYS A 337 18.79 -7.64 -29.18
CA LYS A 337 18.50 -6.59 -28.20
C LYS A 337 17.55 -7.05 -27.08
N ASP A 338 16.59 -7.92 -27.39
CA ASP A 338 15.66 -8.43 -26.39
C ASP A 338 16.42 -9.32 -25.37
N ILE A 339 17.33 -10.15 -25.87
CA ILE A 339 18.21 -11.01 -25.07
C ILE A 339 19.21 -10.15 -24.27
N ASP A 340 19.75 -9.08 -24.85
CA ASP A 340 20.67 -8.15 -24.15
C ASP A 340 20.01 -7.50 -22.94
N ILE A 341 18.76 -7.06 -23.07
CA ILE A 341 18.02 -6.42 -21.98
C ILE A 341 17.83 -7.40 -20.81
N ALA A 342 17.36 -8.62 -21.11
CA ALA A 342 17.14 -9.65 -20.10
C ALA A 342 18.45 -10.07 -19.42
N CYS A 343 19.49 -10.33 -20.22
CA CYS A 343 20.82 -10.70 -19.74
C CYS A 343 21.41 -9.64 -18.82
N ARG A 344 21.34 -8.35 -19.22
CA ARG A 344 21.84 -7.23 -18.41
C ARG A 344 21.30 -7.23 -17.00
N ARG A 345 19.97 -7.31 -16.83
CA ARG A 345 19.31 -7.23 -15.51
C ARG A 345 19.72 -8.36 -14.59
N ILE A 346 19.94 -9.56 -15.15
CA ILE A 346 20.40 -10.72 -14.40
C ILE A 346 21.86 -10.53 -13.95
N LEU A 347 22.71 -9.97 -14.82
CA LEU A 347 24.09 -9.64 -14.46
C LEU A 347 24.14 -8.51 -13.42
N GLU A 348 23.29 -7.50 -13.51
CA GLU A 348 23.16 -6.43 -12.49
C GLU A 348 22.72 -7.01 -11.14
N ALA A 349 21.76 -7.93 -11.10
CA ALA A 349 21.38 -8.62 -9.86
C ALA A 349 22.55 -9.37 -9.22
N LYS A 350 23.34 -10.10 -10.04
CA LYS A 350 24.57 -10.79 -9.57
C LYS A 350 25.63 -9.82 -9.08
N TYR A 351 25.72 -8.64 -9.68
CA TYR A 351 26.61 -7.57 -9.25
C TYR A 351 26.19 -6.97 -7.92
N LYS A 352 24.90 -6.61 -7.77
CA LYS A 352 24.31 -6.10 -6.51
C LYS A 352 24.46 -7.12 -5.36
N LEU A 353 24.42 -8.43 -5.64
CA LEU A 353 24.71 -9.48 -4.67
C LEU A 353 26.21 -9.69 -4.37
N GLY A 354 27.09 -8.98 -5.08
CA GLY A 354 28.56 -9.04 -5.01
C GLY A 354 29.17 -10.38 -5.41
N LEU A 355 28.47 -11.15 -6.26
CA LEU A 355 28.93 -12.46 -6.72
C LEU A 355 30.11 -12.37 -7.69
N PHE A 356 30.26 -11.27 -8.42
CA PHE A 356 31.44 -11.07 -9.28
C PHE A 356 32.73 -10.81 -8.48
N GLU A 357 32.61 -10.21 -7.29
CA GLU A 357 33.75 -10.00 -6.40
C GLU A 357 34.10 -11.27 -5.63
N ALA A 358 33.09 -11.93 -5.06
CA ALA A 358 33.27 -13.12 -4.23
C ALA A 358 32.18 -14.16 -4.50
N PRO A 359 32.31 -15.00 -5.55
CA PRO A 359 31.25 -15.90 -6.01
C PRO A 359 30.87 -17.02 -5.02
N TYR A 360 31.69 -17.23 -4.00
CA TYR A 360 31.50 -18.23 -2.95
C TYR A 360 31.15 -17.62 -1.58
N ARG A 361 30.85 -16.31 -1.49
CA ARG A 361 30.74 -15.59 -0.20
C ARG A 361 29.74 -16.18 0.80
N ARG A 362 28.69 -16.83 0.30
CA ARG A 362 27.66 -17.49 1.12
C ARG A 362 27.91 -19.00 1.30
N MET A 363 28.92 -19.58 0.64
CA MET A 363 29.20 -21.02 0.61
C MET A 363 30.38 -21.37 1.53
N GLY A 364 30.07 -21.74 2.77
CA GLY A 364 31.07 -22.00 3.82
C GLY A 364 31.09 -20.93 4.92
N ARG A 365 29.96 -20.24 5.12
CA ARG A 365 29.72 -19.48 6.35
C ARG A 365 29.64 -20.45 7.54
N GLU A 366 29.99 -19.96 8.72
CA GLU A 366 29.83 -20.74 9.95
C GLU A 366 28.35 -21.06 10.21
N PRO A 367 28.04 -22.24 10.78
CA PRO A 367 26.68 -22.60 11.14
C PRO A 367 26.05 -21.55 12.06
N VAL A 368 24.81 -21.17 11.75
CA VAL A 368 24.03 -20.24 12.56
C VAL A 368 23.65 -20.88 13.89
N ASP A 369 23.84 -20.15 15.00
CA ASP A 369 23.24 -20.52 16.29
C ASP A 369 21.73 -20.27 16.26
N ARG A 370 20.97 -21.37 16.28
CA ARG A 370 19.52 -21.36 16.10
C ARG A 370 18.73 -21.24 17.40
N GLU A 371 19.35 -21.22 18.57
CA GLU A 371 18.59 -21.16 19.83
C GLU A 371 17.78 -19.85 19.94
N LYS A 372 18.40 -18.71 19.62
CA LYS A 372 17.72 -17.41 19.52
C LYS A 372 16.57 -17.42 18.50
N TYR A 373 16.67 -18.24 17.45
CA TYR A 373 15.63 -18.37 16.44
C TYR A 373 14.51 -19.30 16.91
N ARG A 374 14.77 -20.29 17.76
CA ARG A 374 13.70 -21.04 18.42
C ARG A 374 12.89 -20.14 19.34
N GLU A 375 13.53 -19.23 20.09
CA GLU A 375 12.81 -18.23 20.90
C GLU A 375 11.96 -17.30 20.03
N LEU A 376 12.50 -16.79 18.92
CA LEU A 376 11.75 -16.00 17.95
C LEU A 376 10.57 -16.77 17.35
N ALA A 377 10.73 -18.07 17.07
CA ALA A 377 9.65 -18.92 16.55
C ALA A 377 8.53 -19.07 17.56
N LEU A 378 8.87 -19.16 18.85
CA LEU A 378 7.89 -19.21 19.92
C LEU A 378 7.15 -17.87 20.06
N GLU A 379 7.87 -16.74 19.99
CA GLU A 379 7.27 -15.40 19.97
C GLU A 379 6.30 -15.24 18.79
N ALA A 380 6.75 -15.56 17.57
CA ALA A 380 5.95 -15.50 16.35
C ALA A 380 4.69 -16.35 16.46
N ALA A 381 4.82 -17.60 16.90
CA ALA A 381 3.68 -18.50 17.07
C ALA A 381 2.68 -17.99 18.11
N ARG A 382 3.14 -17.53 19.28
CA ARG A 382 2.25 -16.96 20.33
C ARG A 382 1.46 -15.76 19.82
N LYS A 383 2.14 -14.79 19.19
CA LYS A 383 1.52 -13.56 18.67
C LYS A 383 0.56 -13.81 17.49
N SER A 384 0.72 -14.92 16.78
CA SER A 384 -0.09 -15.28 15.60
C SER A 384 -1.36 -16.08 15.92
N ILE A 385 -1.42 -16.75 17.08
CA ILE A 385 -2.60 -17.51 17.51
C ILE A 385 -3.77 -16.55 17.77
N VAL A 386 -4.93 -16.88 17.21
CA VAL A 386 -6.16 -16.08 17.35
C VAL A 386 -7.15 -16.83 18.23
N LEU A 387 -7.55 -16.20 19.34
CA LEU A 387 -8.64 -16.70 20.17
C LEU A 387 -9.97 -16.28 19.53
N LEU A 388 -10.72 -17.23 18.97
CA LEU A 388 -11.97 -16.94 18.28
C LEU A 388 -13.18 -16.91 19.22
N LYS A 389 -13.13 -17.74 20.26
CA LYS A 389 -14.21 -17.89 21.24
C LYS A 389 -13.67 -18.34 22.61
N ASN A 390 -14.26 -17.84 23.70
CA ASN A 390 -13.95 -18.26 25.07
C ASN A 390 -15.15 -18.02 26.01
N ASP A 391 -16.15 -18.90 25.96
CA ASP A 391 -17.33 -18.80 26.84
C ASP A 391 -16.95 -19.15 28.29
N ASP A 392 -17.62 -18.49 29.24
CA ASP A 392 -17.48 -18.69 30.69
C ASP A 392 -16.03 -18.67 31.21
N ASN A 393 -15.12 -18.03 30.46
CA ASN A 393 -13.68 -17.98 30.73
C ASN A 393 -13.06 -19.37 30.97
N VAL A 394 -13.42 -20.37 30.16
CA VAL A 394 -12.82 -21.71 30.21
C VAL A 394 -11.30 -21.66 30.00
N LEU A 395 -10.81 -20.77 29.14
CA LEU A 395 -9.39 -20.45 29.03
C LEU A 395 -9.04 -19.16 29.80
N PRO A 396 -7.85 -19.08 30.41
CA PRO A 396 -6.80 -20.11 30.43
C PRO A 396 -7.08 -21.26 31.42
N LEU A 397 -6.58 -22.46 31.10
CA LEU A 397 -6.65 -23.64 31.96
C LEU A 397 -5.68 -23.54 33.15
N GLU A 398 -6.11 -24.04 34.31
CA GLU A 398 -5.22 -24.15 35.47
C GLU A 398 -4.11 -25.21 35.25
N LYS A 399 -2.90 -24.92 35.74
CA LYS A 399 -1.80 -25.89 35.72
C LYS A 399 -2.15 -27.14 36.52
N GLY A 400 -1.81 -28.32 35.99
CA GLY A 400 -2.14 -29.60 36.60
C GLY A 400 -3.57 -30.12 36.32
N THR A 401 -4.41 -29.35 35.62
CA THR A 401 -5.73 -29.80 35.16
C THR A 401 -5.63 -31.14 34.42
N LYS A 402 -6.60 -32.03 34.65
CA LYS A 402 -6.65 -33.30 33.93
C LYS A 402 -7.26 -33.08 32.55
N VAL A 403 -6.43 -33.19 31.53
CA VAL A 403 -6.82 -32.88 30.14
C VAL A 403 -7.04 -34.18 29.36
N ALA A 404 -8.16 -34.28 28.66
CA ALA A 404 -8.29 -35.23 27.56
C ALA A 404 -7.84 -34.55 26.26
N LEU A 405 -6.68 -34.93 25.73
CA LEU A 405 -6.13 -34.41 24.49
C LEU A 405 -6.52 -35.33 23.34
N ILE A 406 -7.48 -34.90 22.53
CA ILE A 406 -8.18 -35.76 21.58
C ILE A 406 -8.08 -35.20 20.16
N GLY A 407 -7.78 -36.06 19.19
CA GLY A 407 -7.81 -35.70 17.78
C GLY A 407 -6.62 -36.23 16.98
N PRO A 408 -6.73 -36.26 15.64
CA PRO A 408 -5.71 -36.82 14.77
C PRO A 408 -4.40 -36.02 14.74
N LEU A 409 -4.44 -34.76 15.19
CA LEU A 409 -3.31 -33.82 15.08
C LEU A 409 -2.62 -33.55 16.44
N THR A 410 -2.94 -34.33 17.47
CA THR A 410 -2.47 -34.06 18.85
C THR A 410 -0.97 -34.25 19.05
N ASP A 411 -0.34 -35.18 18.32
CA ASP A 411 1.09 -35.52 18.45
C ASP A 411 1.85 -35.47 17.12
N THR A 412 1.34 -34.68 16.18
CA THR A 412 2.04 -34.41 14.92
C THR A 412 3.06 -33.30 15.11
N ARG A 413 4.10 -33.28 14.26
CA ARG A 413 5.11 -32.21 14.24
C ARG A 413 5.17 -31.52 12.88
N TRP A 414 5.11 -32.31 11.81
CA TRP A 414 5.11 -31.80 10.44
C TRP A 414 3.87 -30.97 10.13
N GLU A 415 2.70 -31.39 10.62
CA GLU A 415 1.44 -30.66 10.36
C GLU A 415 1.45 -29.24 10.95
N LEU A 416 2.17 -29.03 12.07
CA LEU A 416 2.32 -27.70 12.66
C LEU A 416 3.20 -26.78 11.81
N MET A 417 4.13 -27.33 11.03
CA MET A 417 4.99 -26.55 10.13
C MET A 417 4.22 -26.02 8.91
N GLY A 418 3.08 -26.62 8.56
CA GLY A 418 2.26 -26.18 7.44
C GLY A 418 2.85 -26.46 6.07
N THR A 419 2.14 -25.98 5.04
CA THR A 419 2.60 -26.02 3.65
C THR A 419 3.81 -25.09 3.45
N TRP A 420 4.59 -25.31 2.39
CA TRP A 420 5.80 -24.52 2.09
C TRP A 420 6.82 -24.40 3.24
N ALA A 421 6.81 -25.36 4.17
CA ALA A 421 7.90 -25.49 5.14
C ALA A 421 9.20 -25.78 4.39
N GLY A 422 10.21 -24.92 4.57
CA GLY A 422 11.43 -24.89 3.76
C GLY A 422 12.12 -26.24 3.57
N ALA A 423 12.86 -26.39 2.47
CA ALA A 423 13.48 -27.66 2.07
C ALA A 423 14.48 -28.26 3.11
N ALA A 424 14.90 -27.46 4.10
CA ALA A 424 15.77 -27.87 5.20
C ALA A 424 15.02 -28.26 6.49
N ALA A 425 13.70 -28.07 6.56
CA ALA A 425 12.89 -28.38 7.73
C ALA A 425 12.99 -29.87 8.13
N GLN A 426 13.02 -30.12 9.44
CA GLN A 426 13.11 -31.47 10.00
C GLN A 426 12.02 -31.68 11.05
N ALA A 427 11.12 -32.64 10.80
CA ALA A 427 9.97 -32.88 11.66
C ALA A 427 10.35 -33.17 13.12
N ASP A 428 11.48 -33.82 13.35
CA ASP A 428 11.95 -34.21 14.68
C ASP A 428 12.41 -33.04 15.54
N GLU A 429 12.80 -31.91 14.94
CA GLU A 429 13.16 -30.67 15.66
C GLU A 429 11.93 -29.88 16.16
N GLY A 430 10.74 -30.18 15.64
CA GLY A 430 9.47 -29.53 16.00
C GLY A 430 8.88 -30.02 17.32
N VAL A 431 8.04 -29.20 17.93
CA VAL A 431 7.36 -29.53 19.19
C VAL A 431 5.88 -29.81 18.93
N SER A 432 5.42 -31.03 19.21
CA SER A 432 4.00 -31.39 19.10
C SER A 432 3.16 -30.74 20.21
N ILE A 433 1.86 -30.55 19.98
CA ILE A 433 0.94 -29.99 20.98
C ILE A 433 0.94 -30.85 22.26
N ARG A 434 0.91 -32.18 22.12
CA ARG A 434 1.08 -33.10 23.26
C ARG A 434 2.33 -32.79 24.09
N SER A 435 3.47 -32.61 23.42
CA SER A 435 4.74 -32.31 24.09
C SER A 435 4.69 -30.97 24.82
N GLY A 436 4.11 -29.94 24.18
CA GLY A 436 3.94 -28.61 24.78
C GLY A 436 3.03 -28.63 26.01
N ILE A 437 1.87 -29.30 25.94
CA ILE A 437 0.91 -29.42 27.04
C ILE A 437 1.48 -30.21 28.23
N SER A 438 2.31 -31.21 27.96
CA SER A 438 2.94 -32.04 29.01
C SER A 438 3.84 -31.24 29.96
N ARG A 439 4.22 -30.00 29.61
CA ARG A 439 4.94 -29.07 30.49
C ARG A 439 4.05 -28.53 31.62
N TYR A 440 2.73 -28.47 31.42
CA TYR A 440 1.78 -27.87 32.35
C TYR A 440 0.92 -28.89 33.10
N THR A 441 0.83 -30.13 32.61
CA THR A 441 0.10 -31.20 33.29
C THR A 441 0.71 -32.57 33.03
N SER A 442 0.85 -33.38 34.08
CA SER A 442 1.20 -34.81 33.98
C SER A 442 -0.03 -35.71 33.84
N SER A 443 -1.24 -35.14 33.90
CA SER A 443 -2.52 -35.87 33.88
C SER A 443 -3.20 -35.77 32.51
N LEU A 444 -2.45 -36.14 31.47
CA LEU A 444 -2.88 -36.10 30.08
C LEU A 444 -3.43 -37.46 29.62
N LEU A 445 -4.71 -37.51 29.24
CA LEU A 445 -5.33 -38.66 28.59
C LEU A 445 -5.39 -38.40 27.09
N GLN A 446 -4.59 -39.12 26.30
CA GLN A 446 -4.56 -38.94 24.86
C GLN A 446 -5.42 -39.96 24.13
N SER A 447 -6.11 -39.53 23.07
CA SER A 447 -6.71 -40.44 22.09
C SER A 447 -6.71 -39.82 20.69
N ALA A 448 -6.53 -40.64 19.65
CA ALA A 448 -6.61 -40.15 18.27
C ALA A 448 -8.04 -39.70 17.89
N GLY A 449 -9.07 -40.33 18.48
CA GLY A 449 -10.48 -39.98 18.30
C GLY A 449 -11.07 -40.27 16.93
N ALA A 450 -10.46 -39.79 15.84
CA ALA A 450 -10.91 -40.01 14.47
C ALA A 450 -9.75 -39.84 13.48
N PRO A 451 -9.81 -40.47 12.28
CA PRO A 451 -8.92 -40.09 11.19
C PRO A 451 -9.18 -38.65 10.73
N VAL A 452 -8.16 -38.02 10.13
CA VAL A 452 -8.30 -36.69 9.52
C VAL A 452 -9.42 -36.65 8.49
N THR A 453 -9.57 -37.72 7.69
CA THR A 453 -10.66 -37.90 6.74
C THR A 453 -10.97 -39.38 6.54
N ASP A 454 -12.24 -39.72 6.26
CA ASP A 454 -12.65 -41.04 5.75
C ASP A 454 -12.79 -41.07 4.21
N ASN A 455 -12.62 -39.93 3.54
CA ASN A 455 -12.67 -39.86 2.09
C ASN A 455 -11.37 -40.40 1.48
N ARG A 456 -11.43 -41.60 0.92
CA ARG A 456 -10.27 -42.28 0.28
C ARG A 456 -9.62 -41.46 -0.84
N ASN A 457 -10.38 -40.65 -1.58
CA ASN A 457 -9.80 -39.80 -2.63
C ASN A 457 -9.00 -38.66 -2.02
N LEU A 458 -9.57 -37.95 -1.05
CA LEU A 458 -8.87 -36.88 -0.35
C LEU A 458 -7.62 -37.41 0.36
N ALA A 459 -7.76 -38.52 1.09
CA ALA A 459 -6.65 -39.20 1.76
C ALA A 459 -5.49 -39.52 0.79
N ARG A 460 -5.79 -40.04 -0.40
CA ARG A 460 -4.79 -40.30 -1.44
C ARG A 460 -4.10 -39.02 -1.93
N MET A 461 -4.85 -37.95 -2.20
CA MET A 461 -4.29 -36.68 -2.70
C MET A 461 -3.36 -36.02 -1.68
N ILE A 462 -3.69 -36.08 -0.39
CA ILE A 462 -2.85 -35.53 0.67
C ILE A 462 -1.78 -36.52 1.17
N GLY A 463 -1.70 -37.74 0.61
CA GLY A 463 -0.76 -38.78 1.02
C GLY A 463 -1.02 -39.35 2.44
N TYR A 464 -2.26 -39.32 2.90
CA TYR A 464 -2.69 -39.88 4.18
C TYR A 464 -3.07 -41.36 4.05
N ASP A 465 -2.44 -42.22 4.88
CA ASP A 465 -2.71 -43.66 4.91
C ASP A 465 -3.94 -43.96 5.79
N ILE A 466 -5.11 -43.84 5.18
CA ILE A 466 -6.41 -44.07 5.85
C ILE A 466 -6.55 -45.48 6.41
N ASP A 467 -5.94 -46.48 5.79
CA ASP A 467 -6.09 -47.88 6.21
C ASP A 467 -5.31 -48.17 7.51
N LYS A 468 -4.35 -47.32 7.88
CA LYS A 468 -3.66 -47.36 9.18
C LYS A 468 -4.37 -46.59 10.29
N ALA A 469 -5.39 -45.79 9.97
CA ALA A 469 -5.99 -44.88 10.94
C ALA A 469 -6.87 -45.59 11.98
N GLY A 470 -7.34 -46.82 11.69
CA GLY A 470 -8.24 -47.59 12.54
C GLY A 470 -9.73 -47.33 12.26
N ASP A 471 -10.59 -48.10 12.92
CA ASP A 471 -12.05 -47.97 12.79
C ASP A 471 -12.58 -46.70 13.51
N PRO A 472 -13.22 -45.75 12.82
CA PRO A 472 -13.65 -44.48 13.41
C PRO A 472 -14.57 -44.62 14.62
N ASP A 473 -15.51 -45.57 14.61
CA ASP A 473 -16.47 -45.73 15.72
C ASP A 473 -15.76 -46.19 17.00
N SER A 474 -14.80 -47.10 16.87
CA SER A 474 -13.96 -47.57 17.97
C SER A 474 -13.08 -46.44 18.54
N LEU A 475 -12.49 -45.61 17.68
CA LEU A 475 -11.67 -44.46 18.09
C LEU A 475 -12.49 -43.40 18.82
N ILE A 476 -13.69 -43.08 18.32
CA ILE A 476 -14.60 -42.13 18.97
C ILE A 476 -15.02 -42.66 20.35
N ALA A 477 -15.33 -43.94 20.47
CA ALA A 477 -15.68 -44.55 21.76
C ALA A 477 -14.52 -44.51 22.78
N GLU A 478 -13.27 -44.62 22.32
CA GLU A 478 -12.08 -44.43 23.15
C GLU A 478 -11.93 -42.98 23.61
N ALA A 479 -12.07 -42.03 22.68
CA ALA A 479 -12.03 -40.60 22.95
C ALA A 479 -13.09 -40.17 23.99
N VAL A 480 -14.34 -40.62 23.84
CA VAL A 480 -15.42 -40.35 24.81
C VAL A 480 -15.07 -40.90 26.20
N LYS A 481 -14.45 -42.08 26.29
CA LYS A 481 -14.00 -42.64 27.59
C LYS A 481 -12.88 -41.81 28.21
N ALA A 482 -11.99 -41.24 27.40
CA ALA A 482 -10.93 -40.34 27.88
C ALA A 482 -11.54 -39.02 28.39
N ALA A 483 -12.44 -38.42 27.62
CA ALA A 483 -13.16 -37.19 27.97
C ALA A 483 -13.97 -37.31 29.27
N MET A 484 -14.72 -38.40 29.45
CA MET A 484 -15.48 -38.64 30.69
C MET A 484 -14.60 -38.80 31.93
N LYS A 485 -13.30 -39.07 31.75
CA LYS A 485 -12.32 -39.20 32.84
C LYS A 485 -11.50 -37.93 33.05
N SER A 486 -11.63 -36.90 32.22
CA SER A 486 -10.90 -35.64 32.34
C SER A 486 -11.78 -34.54 32.93
N ASP A 487 -11.16 -33.42 33.28
CA ASP A 487 -11.87 -32.22 33.73
C ASP A 487 -12.31 -31.39 32.53
N VAL A 488 -11.42 -31.27 31.53
CA VAL A 488 -11.64 -30.56 30.26
C VAL A 488 -11.22 -31.44 29.07
N VAL A 489 -11.80 -31.17 27.89
CA VAL A 489 -11.40 -31.76 26.62
C VAL A 489 -10.68 -30.71 25.78
N VAL A 490 -9.47 -31.04 25.31
CA VAL A 490 -8.76 -30.27 24.28
C VAL A 490 -8.81 -31.08 22.99
N ALA A 491 -9.66 -30.66 22.05
CA ALA A 491 -9.82 -31.29 20.75
C ALA A 491 -8.93 -30.61 19.71
N VAL A 492 -7.92 -31.32 19.19
CA VAL A 492 -7.01 -30.78 18.15
C VAL A 492 -7.43 -31.32 16.80
N LEU A 493 -8.17 -30.49 16.05
CA LEU A 493 -8.83 -30.84 14.79
C LEU A 493 -8.46 -29.83 13.69
N GLY A 494 -8.81 -30.15 12.45
CA GLY A 494 -8.62 -29.25 11.31
C GLY A 494 -8.03 -29.95 10.09
N GLU A 495 -7.07 -29.30 9.46
CA GLU A 495 -6.46 -29.66 8.19
C GLU A 495 -5.04 -30.22 8.37
N THR A 496 -4.56 -30.97 7.37
CA THR A 496 -3.12 -31.27 7.25
C THR A 496 -2.42 -30.17 6.48
N ALA A 497 -1.08 -30.12 6.60
CA ALA A 497 -0.23 -29.22 5.83
C ALA A 497 -0.50 -29.30 4.31
N LYS A 498 -0.82 -30.49 3.79
CA LYS A 498 -1.11 -30.75 2.35
C LYS A 498 -2.53 -30.46 1.90
N MET A 499 -3.41 -30.01 2.79
CA MET A 499 -4.73 -29.50 2.41
C MET A 499 -4.69 -28.03 2.01
N SER A 500 -3.54 -27.38 2.09
CA SER A 500 -3.30 -25.97 1.73
C SER A 500 -1.97 -25.83 0.97
N GLY A 501 -1.70 -24.63 0.48
CA GLY A 501 -0.62 -24.34 -0.46
C GLY A 501 -1.01 -24.63 -1.90
N GLU A 502 0.01 -24.76 -2.74
CA GLU A 502 -0.16 -24.92 -4.18
C GLU A 502 -0.96 -26.19 -4.53
N SER A 503 -1.80 -26.08 -5.57
CA SER A 503 -2.67 -27.12 -6.12
C SER A 503 -3.64 -27.77 -5.09
N SER A 504 -3.87 -27.09 -3.97
CA SER A 504 -4.60 -27.66 -2.81
C SER A 504 -5.92 -26.92 -2.54
N SER A 505 -6.67 -26.65 -3.61
CA SER A 505 -7.97 -25.96 -3.53
C SER A 505 -9.08 -26.88 -2.99
N MET A 506 -9.94 -26.37 -2.11
CA MET A 506 -10.95 -27.15 -1.40
C MET A 506 -12.37 -26.61 -1.64
N THR A 507 -13.29 -27.48 -2.07
CA THR A 507 -14.71 -27.12 -2.22
C THR A 507 -15.48 -27.10 -0.90
N TRP A 508 -14.94 -27.80 0.11
CA TRP A 508 -15.43 -27.81 1.48
C TRP A 508 -14.32 -27.35 2.41
N ILE A 509 -14.52 -26.23 3.09
CA ILE A 509 -13.56 -25.60 3.99
C ILE A 509 -13.98 -25.70 5.47
N GLY A 510 -14.86 -26.64 5.81
CA GLY A 510 -15.21 -26.98 7.19
C GLY A 510 -14.43 -28.19 7.69
N LEU A 511 -14.64 -28.59 8.95
CA LEU A 511 -14.11 -29.85 9.47
C LEU A 511 -14.57 -31.03 8.61
N GLN A 512 -13.69 -31.99 8.38
CA GLN A 512 -14.05 -33.21 7.66
C GLN A 512 -15.11 -34.00 8.46
N PRO A 513 -16.05 -34.72 7.80
CA PRO A 513 -17.16 -35.39 8.48
C PRO A 513 -16.75 -36.30 9.65
N THR A 514 -15.60 -36.98 9.57
CA THR A 514 -15.08 -37.83 10.66
C THR A 514 -14.72 -37.04 11.90
N GLN A 515 -13.99 -35.93 11.72
CA GLN A 515 -13.60 -35.04 12.82
C GLN A 515 -14.82 -34.35 13.41
N ARG A 516 -15.80 -34.02 12.57
CA ARG A 516 -17.07 -33.47 13.02
C ARG A 516 -17.86 -34.44 13.91
N ARG A 517 -18.00 -35.69 13.49
CA ARG A 517 -18.65 -36.75 14.31
C ARG A 517 -17.94 -36.95 15.65
N LEU A 518 -16.61 -36.88 15.66
CA LEU A 518 -15.83 -36.91 16.90
C LEU A 518 -16.19 -35.72 17.79
N LEU A 519 -16.17 -34.49 17.27
CA LEU A 519 -16.46 -33.29 18.04
C LEU A 519 -17.88 -33.30 18.63
N GLU A 520 -18.88 -33.73 17.85
CA GLU A 520 -20.25 -33.97 18.33
C GLU A 520 -20.29 -34.96 19.50
N ALA A 521 -19.56 -36.07 19.40
CA ALA A 521 -19.50 -37.06 20.47
C ALA A 521 -18.83 -36.51 21.74
N LEU A 522 -17.83 -35.64 21.60
CA LEU A 522 -17.15 -34.98 22.71
C LEU A 522 -18.06 -33.94 23.39
N VAL A 523 -18.74 -33.08 22.62
CA VAL A 523 -19.70 -32.11 23.16
C VAL A 523 -20.83 -32.82 23.91
N ASN A 524 -21.32 -33.96 23.38
CA ASN A 524 -22.36 -34.77 24.02
C ASN A 524 -21.94 -35.41 25.37
N THR A 525 -20.66 -35.34 25.75
CA THR A 525 -20.23 -35.75 27.10
C THR A 525 -20.63 -34.74 28.18
N GLY A 526 -20.98 -33.51 27.80
CA GLY A 526 -21.26 -32.41 28.73
C GLY A 526 -20.00 -31.82 29.37
N LYS A 527 -18.81 -32.16 28.88
CA LYS A 527 -17.54 -31.53 29.26
C LYS A 527 -17.31 -30.26 28.48
N ASP A 528 -16.58 -29.32 29.06
CA ASP A 528 -16.08 -28.17 28.31
C ASP A 528 -15.09 -28.66 27.25
N VAL A 529 -15.41 -28.35 25.99
CA VAL A 529 -14.59 -28.70 24.84
C VAL A 529 -13.91 -27.43 24.34
N VAL A 530 -12.58 -27.42 24.46
CA VAL A 530 -11.70 -26.43 23.82
C VAL A 530 -11.26 -26.99 22.48
N LEU A 531 -11.69 -26.35 21.40
CA LEU A 531 -11.27 -26.69 20.04
C LEU A 531 -9.99 -25.92 19.69
N VAL A 532 -8.91 -26.64 19.44
CA VAL A 532 -7.68 -26.10 18.85
C VAL A 532 -7.69 -26.46 17.37
N LEU A 533 -7.74 -25.45 16.51
CA LEU A 533 -7.73 -25.61 15.06
C LEU A 533 -6.31 -25.54 14.52
N LEU A 534 -5.97 -26.50 13.66
CA LEU A 534 -4.84 -26.39 12.75
C LEU A 534 -5.37 -26.27 11.32
N ASN A 535 -5.01 -25.22 10.60
CA ASN A 535 -5.59 -24.89 9.28
C ASN A 535 -4.67 -23.96 8.48
N GLY A 536 -4.77 -24.03 7.16
CA GLY A 536 -4.06 -23.14 6.23
C GLY A 536 -4.93 -22.02 5.67
N ARG A 537 -6.21 -21.95 6.06
CA ARG A 537 -7.23 -21.06 5.49
C ARG A 537 -8.31 -20.70 6.50
N PRO A 538 -9.12 -19.65 6.25
CA PRO A 538 -10.40 -19.48 6.91
C PRO A 538 -11.32 -20.69 6.71
N MET A 539 -11.98 -21.12 7.79
CA MET A 539 -12.87 -22.28 7.79
C MET A 539 -14.33 -21.88 8.06
N THR A 540 -15.28 -22.71 7.62
CA THR A 540 -16.70 -22.56 7.98
C THR A 540 -16.97 -23.28 9.30
N LEU A 541 -17.18 -22.51 10.37
CA LEU A 541 -17.16 -22.98 11.77
C LEU A 541 -18.45 -22.67 12.55
N GLU A 542 -19.58 -22.51 11.86
CA GLU A 542 -20.82 -21.98 12.48
C GLU A 542 -21.29 -22.86 13.65
N TRP A 543 -21.32 -24.18 13.47
CA TRP A 543 -21.72 -25.08 14.56
C TRP A 543 -20.63 -25.23 15.61
N GLU A 544 -19.35 -25.23 15.24
CA GLU A 544 -18.25 -25.27 16.19
C GLU A 544 -18.35 -24.09 17.15
N ASN A 545 -18.66 -22.90 16.63
CA ASN A 545 -18.90 -21.68 17.41
C ASN A 545 -20.13 -21.80 18.32
N GLU A 546 -21.18 -22.50 17.92
CA GLU A 546 -22.37 -22.70 18.77
C GLU A 546 -22.13 -23.72 19.90
N HIS A 547 -21.23 -24.69 19.72
CA HIS A 547 -21.16 -25.88 20.57
C HIS A 547 -19.86 -26.05 21.37
N CYS A 548 -18.75 -25.45 20.95
CA CYS A 548 -17.50 -25.50 21.72
C CYS A 548 -17.47 -24.40 22.78
N ALA A 549 -16.87 -24.68 23.93
CA ALA A 549 -16.72 -23.68 24.99
C ALA A 549 -15.66 -22.63 24.61
N ALA A 550 -14.56 -23.07 24.00
CA ALA A 550 -13.54 -22.17 23.46
C ALA A 550 -13.03 -22.66 22.11
N ILE A 551 -12.57 -21.72 21.27
CA ILE A 551 -11.97 -21.98 19.96
C ILE A 551 -10.68 -21.18 19.85
N VAL A 552 -9.56 -21.89 19.71
CA VAL A 552 -8.23 -21.35 19.49
C VAL A 552 -7.82 -21.70 18.06
N ASP A 553 -7.71 -20.69 17.20
CA ASP A 553 -7.14 -20.87 15.87
C ASP A 553 -5.63 -20.75 15.95
N ALA A 554 -4.95 -21.88 15.84
CA ALA A 554 -3.51 -21.96 15.86
C ALA A 554 -2.89 -22.01 14.46
N TRP A 555 -3.71 -22.07 13.41
CA TRP A 555 -3.24 -22.16 12.02
C TRP A 555 -2.26 -23.33 11.80
N ALA A 556 -1.21 -23.13 11.01
CA ALA A 556 0.02 -23.90 11.08
C ALA A 556 1.09 -23.05 11.81
N PRO A 557 1.32 -23.28 13.12
CA PRO A 557 2.08 -22.37 13.99
C PRO A 557 3.62 -22.52 13.95
N GLY A 558 4.15 -23.38 13.08
CA GLY A 558 5.59 -23.55 12.91
C GLY A 558 6.27 -24.47 13.94
N LEU A 559 7.59 -24.37 14.01
CA LEU A 559 8.50 -25.27 14.74
C LEU A 559 8.21 -25.34 16.25
N GLN A 560 7.91 -24.19 16.86
CA GLN A 560 7.57 -24.05 18.28
C GLN A 560 6.07 -24.08 18.55
N GLY A 561 5.26 -24.44 17.55
CA GLY A 561 3.82 -24.33 17.63
C GLY A 561 3.17 -25.07 18.79
N GLY A 562 3.65 -26.28 19.12
CA GLY A 562 3.13 -27.02 20.27
C GLY A 562 3.38 -26.33 21.61
N ASN A 563 4.51 -25.62 21.73
CA ASN A 563 4.79 -24.79 22.91
C ASN A 563 3.87 -23.56 22.95
N ALA A 564 3.73 -22.84 21.84
CA ALA A 564 2.87 -21.66 21.75
C ALA A 564 1.40 -21.97 22.06
N VAL A 565 0.86 -23.05 21.48
CA VAL A 565 -0.51 -23.52 21.77
C VAL A 565 -0.66 -23.81 23.26
N ALA A 566 0.30 -24.51 23.87
CA ALA A 566 0.24 -24.80 25.29
C ALA A 566 0.35 -23.52 26.16
N ASP A 567 1.17 -22.55 25.77
CA ASP A 567 1.32 -21.29 26.50
C ASP A 567 0.03 -20.47 26.46
N VAL A 568 -0.68 -20.47 25.33
CA VAL A 568 -2.02 -19.89 25.22
C VAL A 568 -2.98 -20.67 26.12
N LEU A 569 -3.12 -21.98 25.92
CA LEU A 569 -4.09 -22.80 26.66
C LEU A 569 -3.96 -22.70 28.19
N PHE A 570 -2.75 -22.53 28.73
CA PHE A 570 -2.50 -22.46 30.17
C PHE A 570 -2.19 -21.04 30.68
N GLY A 571 -2.37 -20.00 29.85
CA GLY A 571 -2.30 -18.61 30.29
C GLY A 571 -0.88 -18.06 30.52
N GLU A 572 0.16 -18.73 30.05
CA GLU A 572 1.50 -18.11 30.00
C GLU A 572 1.60 -17.01 28.94
N TYR A 573 0.72 -17.06 27.94
CA TYR A 573 0.56 -16.00 26.96
C TYR A 573 -0.91 -15.63 26.82
N ASN A 574 -1.22 -14.34 26.97
CA ASN A 574 -2.54 -13.80 26.66
C ASN A 574 -2.63 -13.59 25.13
N PRO A 575 -3.50 -14.31 24.40
CA PRO A 575 -3.56 -14.24 22.95
C PRO A 575 -3.85 -12.82 22.45
N SER A 576 -3.10 -12.40 21.44
CA SER A 576 -3.15 -11.06 20.85
C SER A 576 -3.42 -11.07 19.34
N GLY A 577 -3.54 -12.26 18.74
CA GLY A 577 -3.71 -12.38 17.30
C GLY A 577 -5.04 -11.75 16.84
N ARG A 578 -5.04 -11.20 15.63
CA ARG A 578 -6.21 -10.59 14.99
C ARG A 578 -6.29 -11.09 13.54
N LEU A 579 -7.46 -11.58 13.11
CA LEU A 579 -7.66 -12.15 11.78
C LEU A 579 -7.30 -11.15 10.67
N THR A 580 -6.59 -11.61 9.65
CA THR A 580 -6.29 -10.82 8.44
C THR A 580 -7.18 -11.21 7.25
N MET A 581 -8.04 -12.20 7.44
CA MET A 581 -9.03 -12.64 6.46
C MET A 581 -10.31 -13.07 7.16
N THR A 582 -11.43 -12.74 6.54
CA THR A 582 -12.78 -12.99 7.03
C THR A 582 -13.11 -14.48 7.03
N PHE A 583 -13.73 -14.97 8.12
CA PHE A 583 -14.23 -16.35 8.20
C PHE A 583 -15.70 -16.41 7.77
N PRO A 584 -16.02 -17.06 6.63
CA PRO A 584 -17.40 -17.20 6.18
C PRO A 584 -18.18 -18.18 7.07
N ARG A 585 -19.50 -18.02 7.13
CA ARG A 585 -20.42 -18.98 7.74
C ARG A 585 -20.54 -20.26 6.93
N ASN A 586 -20.59 -20.10 5.60
CA ASN A 586 -20.62 -21.20 4.64
C ASN A 586 -19.96 -20.78 3.32
N VAL A 587 -19.62 -21.76 2.49
CA VAL A 587 -18.98 -21.54 1.18
C VAL A 587 -19.83 -20.73 0.19
N GLY A 588 -21.15 -20.65 0.40
CA GLY A 588 -22.07 -19.87 -0.44
C GLY A 588 -21.99 -18.35 -0.22
N GLN A 589 -21.36 -17.90 0.88
CA GLN A 589 -21.07 -16.49 1.11
C GLN A 589 -19.86 -15.99 0.32
N ILE A 590 -19.02 -16.89 -0.23
CA ILE A 590 -17.76 -16.51 -0.86
C ILE A 590 -18.02 -15.82 -2.21
N PRO A 591 -17.41 -14.65 -2.49
CA PRO A 591 -16.53 -13.89 -1.60
C PRO A 591 -17.28 -13.02 -0.59
N VAL A 592 -16.84 -13.05 0.68
CA VAL A 592 -17.25 -12.14 1.76
C VAL A 592 -15.99 -11.54 2.38
N HIS A 593 -15.97 -10.22 2.57
CA HIS A 593 -14.82 -9.45 3.04
C HIS A 593 -15.29 -8.13 3.67
N TYR A 594 -14.45 -7.44 4.44
CA TYR A 594 -14.90 -6.29 5.25
C TYR A 594 -15.11 -5.00 4.44
N ASP A 595 -14.29 -4.76 3.41
CA ASP A 595 -14.30 -3.57 2.55
C ASP A 595 -15.31 -3.69 1.38
N MET A 596 -16.46 -4.33 1.64
CA MET A 596 -17.54 -4.43 0.66
C MET A 596 -18.21 -3.07 0.39
N LYS A 597 -18.77 -2.90 -0.80
CA LYS A 597 -19.56 -1.72 -1.16
C LYS A 597 -20.96 -1.79 -0.56
N SER A 598 -21.55 -0.63 -0.24
CA SER A 598 -22.90 -0.55 0.33
C SER A 598 -24.04 -1.07 -0.57
N THR A 599 -23.81 -1.16 -1.88
CA THR A 599 -24.83 -1.39 -2.93
C THR A 599 -25.93 -0.32 -2.99
N GLY A 600 -26.81 -0.37 -4.00
CA GLY A 600 -27.98 0.51 -4.07
C GLY A 600 -29.13 0.13 -3.11
N ARG A 601 -29.04 -1.02 -2.45
CA ARG A 601 -30.04 -1.53 -1.51
C ARG A 601 -29.36 -2.16 -0.30
N PRO A 602 -28.77 -1.34 0.59
CA PRO A 602 -27.88 -1.80 1.64
C PRO A 602 -28.51 -2.89 2.50
N TYR A 603 -27.64 -3.74 3.02
CA TYR A 603 -28.01 -4.83 3.90
C TYR A 603 -28.68 -4.30 5.18
N VAL A 604 -29.73 -5.00 5.55
CA VAL A 604 -30.37 -5.00 6.87
C VAL A 604 -30.76 -6.46 7.13
N PRO A 605 -30.88 -6.90 8.41
CA PRO A 605 -31.39 -8.24 8.71
C PRO A 605 -32.63 -8.57 7.90
N PHE A 606 -32.72 -9.81 7.39
CA PHE A 606 -33.48 -10.19 6.20
C PHE A 606 -34.76 -9.37 5.98
N ARG A 607 -34.72 -8.57 4.91
CA ARG A 607 -35.87 -7.85 4.36
C ARG A 607 -35.88 -8.04 2.86
N LYS A 608 -36.96 -8.66 2.34
CA LYS A 608 -37.14 -8.85 0.90
C LYS A 608 -36.88 -7.54 0.15
N TYR A 609 -36.21 -7.64 -1.00
CA TYR A 609 -35.76 -6.51 -1.83
C TYR A 609 -34.57 -5.69 -1.30
N ARG A 610 -33.81 -6.20 -0.32
CA ARG A 610 -32.49 -5.68 0.10
C ARG A 610 -31.37 -6.65 -0.28
N THR A 611 -30.12 -6.20 -0.30
CA THR A 611 -28.94 -7.07 -0.42
C THR A 611 -28.89 -8.02 0.78
N GLY A 612 -28.64 -9.31 0.53
CA GLY A 612 -28.61 -10.37 1.54
C GLY A 612 -29.05 -11.71 0.96
N TYR A 613 -29.02 -12.77 1.78
CA TYR A 613 -29.43 -14.12 1.39
C TYR A 613 -30.75 -14.52 2.09
N ILE A 614 -31.43 -15.55 1.58
CA ILE A 614 -32.71 -16.05 2.16
C ILE A 614 -32.48 -17.07 3.28
N ASP A 615 -31.31 -17.68 3.31
CA ASP A 615 -30.92 -18.86 4.08
C ASP A 615 -29.66 -18.62 4.93
N CYS A 616 -29.06 -17.43 4.85
CA CYS A 616 -27.91 -17.03 5.64
C CYS A 616 -27.93 -15.51 5.89
N VAL A 617 -27.43 -15.08 7.05
CA VAL A 617 -27.15 -13.65 7.28
C VAL A 617 -25.97 -13.20 6.41
N MET A 618 -25.85 -11.89 6.15
CA MET A 618 -24.73 -11.40 5.32
C MET A 618 -23.44 -11.29 6.13
N GLU A 619 -23.53 -11.04 7.43
CA GLU A 619 -22.34 -10.93 8.27
C GLU A 619 -21.55 -12.25 8.30
N PRO A 620 -20.21 -12.17 8.25
CA PRO A 620 -19.36 -13.33 8.42
C PRO A 620 -19.50 -13.92 9.84
N LEU A 621 -18.91 -15.08 10.05
CA LEU A 621 -18.81 -15.66 11.39
C LEU A 621 -17.83 -14.84 12.25
N TYR A 622 -16.62 -14.62 11.72
CA TYR A 622 -15.62 -13.74 12.31
C TYR A 622 -15.15 -12.71 11.26
N PRO A 623 -15.26 -11.41 11.54
CA PRO A 623 -14.88 -10.37 10.59
C PRO A 623 -13.36 -10.17 10.53
N PHE A 624 -12.89 -9.44 9.52
CA PHE A 624 -11.51 -8.95 9.46
C PHE A 624 -11.14 -8.18 10.74
N GLY A 625 -9.91 -8.39 11.21
CA GLY A 625 -9.37 -7.78 12.41
C GLY A 625 -9.86 -8.41 13.71
N TYR A 626 -10.71 -9.44 13.69
CA TYR A 626 -11.27 -10.04 14.90
C TYR A 626 -10.26 -10.91 15.65
N GLY A 627 -10.34 -10.88 16.98
CA GLY A 627 -9.65 -11.80 17.88
C GLY A 627 -9.94 -11.42 19.31
N LEU A 628 -10.05 -12.40 20.20
CA LEU A 628 -10.27 -12.17 21.61
C LEU A 628 -8.95 -12.15 22.38
N SER A 629 -9.04 -11.72 23.63
CA SER A 629 -8.00 -11.79 24.66
C SER A 629 -8.60 -12.45 25.90
N TYR A 630 -7.79 -12.83 26.89
CA TYR A 630 -8.28 -13.25 28.22
C TYR A 630 -8.76 -12.10 29.09
N THR A 631 -8.68 -10.87 28.60
CA THR A 631 -9.08 -9.66 29.32
C THR A 631 -9.93 -8.76 28.45
N ASP A 632 -10.72 -7.90 29.09
CA ASP A 632 -11.62 -6.98 28.41
C ASP A 632 -10.93 -5.65 28.12
N VAL A 633 -11.05 -5.16 26.89
CA VAL A 633 -10.57 -3.84 26.48
C VAL A 633 -11.74 -2.98 26.02
N SER A 634 -11.80 -1.75 26.52
CA SER A 634 -12.81 -0.76 26.14
C SER A 634 -12.20 0.38 25.33
N TYR A 635 -13.00 0.93 24.42
CA TYR A 635 -12.65 2.04 23.55
C TYR A 635 -13.59 3.21 23.83
N SER A 636 -13.05 4.41 24.01
CA SER A 636 -13.81 5.63 24.24
C SER A 636 -13.18 6.85 23.56
N ASP A 637 -13.90 7.96 23.55
CA ASP A 637 -13.38 9.29 23.22
C ASP A 637 -12.64 9.38 21.88
N LEU A 638 -13.24 8.83 20.80
CA LEU A 638 -12.76 9.04 19.43
C LEU A 638 -12.86 10.53 19.07
N LYS A 639 -11.71 11.19 18.93
CA LYS A 639 -11.56 12.58 18.53
C LYS A 639 -10.89 12.66 17.17
N VAL A 640 -11.39 13.55 16.32
CA VAL A 640 -10.78 13.83 15.02
C VAL A 640 -10.68 15.33 14.84
N ASP A 641 -9.49 15.81 14.49
CA ASP A 641 -9.19 17.21 14.19
C ASP A 641 -8.64 17.33 12.77
N VAL A 642 -9.37 18.04 11.91
CA VAL A 642 -9.03 18.24 10.50
C VAL A 642 -8.29 19.56 10.37
N VAL A 643 -6.96 19.51 10.40
CA VAL A 643 -6.12 20.70 10.21
C VAL A 643 -6.09 21.10 8.74
N SER A 644 -5.87 20.10 7.87
CA SER A 644 -5.87 20.20 6.42
C SER A 644 -6.06 18.80 5.80
N PRO A 645 -6.23 18.68 4.46
CA PRO A 645 -6.21 17.37 3.81
C PRO A 645 -4.91 16.58 4.06
N ASP A 646 -3.79 17.28 4.24
CA ASP A 646 -2.47 16.69 4.48
C ASP A 646 -2.22 16.38 5.98
N SER A 647 -3.17 16.68 6.88
CA SER A 647 -3.03 16.44 8.31
C SER A 647 -4.39 16.36 9.01
N ILE A 648 -4.86 15.13 9.20
CA ILE A 648 -6.05 14.78 9.95
C ILE A 648 -5.62 13.98 11.18
N ASN A 649 -5.69 14.61 12.35
CA ASN A 649 -5.28 13.99 13.61
C ASN A 649 -6.44 13.17 14.17
N VAL A 650 -6.23 11.88 14.40
CA VAL A 650 -7.22 10.96 14.99
C VAL A 650 -6.67 10.43 16.30
N ALA A 651 -7.44 10.52 17.38
CA ALA A 651 -7.09 9.98 18.68
C ALA A 651 -8.24 9.17 19.28
N VAL A 652 -7.94 8.03 19.90
CA VAL A 652 -8.91 7.19 20.60
C VAL A 652 -8.34 6.72 21.93
N THR A 653 -9.15 6.72 22.98
CA THR A 653 -8.74 6.21 24.29
C THR A 653 -9.03 4.72 24.36
N VAL A 654 -8.03 3.94 24.78
CA VAL A 654 -8.11 2.48 24.93
C VAL A 654 -7.76 2.13 26.37
N CYS A 655 -8.63 1.40 27.04
CA CYS A 655 -8.48 1.03 28.43
C CYS A 655 -8.61 -0.48 28.60
N ASN A 656 -7.63 -1.07 29.27
CA ASN A 656 -7.74 -2.45 29.75
C ASN A 656 -8.61 -2.46 31.01
N THR A 657 -9.83 -2.97 30.88
CA THR A 657 -10.83 -3.01 31.94
C THR A 657 -10.90 -4.37 32.65
N GLY A 658 -10.06 -5.32 32.25
CA GLY A 658 -9.96 -6.62 32.90
C GLY A 658 -8.78 -6.72 33.86
N ASP A 659 -8.42 -7.95 34.23
CA ASP A 659 -7.49 -8.29 35.30
C ASP A 659 -6.12 -8.81 34.83
N MET A 660 -5.89 -8.91 33.52
CA MET A 660 -4.62 -9.38 32.94
C MET A 660 -4.02 -8.33 32.01
N SER A 661 -2.69 -8.30 31.86
CA SER A 661 -2.06 -7.46 30.84
C SER A 661 -2.44 -7.93 29.43
N VAL A 662 -2.55 -7.00 28.49
CA VAL A 662 -2.97 -7.27 27.10
C VAL A 662 -2.11 -6.55 26.09
N GLU A 663 -1.81 -7.23 24.99
CA GLU A 663 -1.37 -6.60 23.74
C GLU A 663 -2.59 -6.38 22.85
N GLU A 664 -2.96 -5.13 22.63
CA GLU A 664 -4.14 -4.75 21.86
C GLU A 664 -3.75 -4.11 20.52
N THR A 665 -4.42 -4.52 19.45
CA THR A 665 -4.25 -3.92 18.11
C THR A 665 -5.40 -2.97 17.82
N VAL A 666 -5.13 -1.67 17.91
CA VAL A 666 -6.05 -0.59 17.57
C VAL A 666 -6.06 -0.40 16.06
N GLN A 667 -7.23 -0.53 15.43
CA GLN A 667 -7.39 -0.48 13.98
C GLN A 667 -8.15 0.78 13.58
N LEU A 668 -7.66 1.49 12.57
CA LEU A 668 -8.23 2.73 12.04
C LEU A 668 -8.71 2.52 10.59
N TYR A 669 -9.98 2.79 10.37
CA TYR A 669 -10.64 2.67 9.08
C TYR A 669 -11.20 4.02 8.59
N VAL A 670 -11.21 4.19 7.28
CA VAL A 670 -11.79 5.36 6.61
C VAL A 670 -12.84 4.91 5.61
N GLY A 671 -14.03 5.52 5.67
CA GLY A 671 -15.10 5.37 4.69
C GLY A 671 -15.32 6.67 3.92
N ASP A 672 -15.43 6.57 2.60
CA ASP A 672 -15.78 7.69 1.72
C ASP A 672 -17.19 7.45 1.12
N PRO A 673 -18.26 7.92 1.78
CA PRO A 673 -19.63 7.61 1.39
C PRO A 673 -20.09 8.33 0.11
N VAL A 674 -19.37 9.36 -0.37
CA VAL A 674 -19.80 10.16 -1.53
C VAL A 674 -18.59 10.52 -2.39
N ALA A 675 -18.44 9.79 -3.49
CA ALA A 675 -17.41 10.02 -4.50
C ALA A 675 -17.95 9.80 -5.92
N SER A 676 -17.15 10.15 -6.92
CA SER A 676 -17.44 9.94 -8.35
C SER A 676 -17.59 8.46 -8.73
N VAL A 677 -17.06 7.54 -7.91
CA VAL A 677 -17.22 6.10 -8.04
C VAL A 677 -17.68 5.51 -6.70
N THR A 678 -18.35 4.36 -6.75
CA THR A 678 -18.76 3.67 -5.52
C THR A 678 -17.54 3.17 -4.75
N ARG A 679 -17.40 3.62 -3.50
CA ARG A 679 -16.32 3.24 -2.57
C ARG A 679 -16.74 2.10 -1.63
N PRO A 680 -15.78 1.36 -1.06
CA PRO A 680 -16.02 0.49 0.09
C PRO A 680 -16.70 1.25 1.24
N VAL A 681 -17.45 0.53 2.08
CA VAL A 681 -18.05 1.15 3.29
C VAL A 681 -16.98 1.64 4.27
N LYS A 682 -15.81 0.98 4.29
CA LYS A 682 -14.61 1.36 5.02
C LYS A 682 -13.39 0.63 4.43
N GLU A 683 -12.21 1.19 4.60
CA GLU A 683 -10.90 0.63 4.24
C GLU A 683 -9.94 0.85 5.42
N LEU A 684 -9.09 -0.13 5.75
CA LEU A 684 -8.04 0.00 6.75
C LEU A 684 -7.01 1.01 6.24
N LYS A 685 -6.63 1.97 7.09
CA LYS A 685 -5.63 2.99 6.77
C LYS A 685 -4.48 3.03 7.76
N ALA A 686 -4.70 2.61 9.00
CA ALA A 686 -3.62 2.47 9.96
C ALA A 686 -3.97 1.47 11.06
N PHE A 687 -2.95 1.02 11.76
CA PHE A 687 -3.10 0.27 13.00
C PHE A 687 -1.93 0.56 13.94
N ARG A 688 -2.15 0.34 15.23
CA ARG A 688 -1.14 0.46 16.29
C ARG A 688 -1.32 -0.69 17.27
N LYS A 689 -0.23 -1.39 17.57
CA LYS A 689 -0.20 -2.38 18.66
C LYS A 689 0.32 -1.72 19.93
N ILE A 690 -0.40 -1.87 21.03
CA ILE A 690 -0.05 -1.30 22.35
C ILE A 690 -0.12 -2.38 23.42
N THR A 691 0.59 -2.18 24.53
CA THR A 691 0.48 -3.04 25.72
C THR A 691 -0.14 -2.24 26.85
N LEU A 692 -1.10 -2.83 27.55
CA LEU A 692 -1.78 -2.21 28.68
C LEU A 692 -1.79 -3.17 29.88
N ALA A 693 -1.32 -2.71 31.02
CA ALA A 693 -1.55 -3.35 32.31
C ALA A 693 -3.05 -3.27 32.71
N PRO A 694 -3.52 -4.09 33.67
CA PRO A 694 -4.87 -3.95 34.21
C PRO A 694 -5.16 -2.52 34.68
N ASP A 695 -6.35 -2.02 34.39
CA ASP A 695 -6.82 -0.65 34.65
C ASP A 695 -6.01 0.48 33.96
N GLU A 696 -5.05 0.15 33.09
CA GLU A 696 -4.28 1.14 32.34
C GLU A 696 -5.08 1.67 31.15
N SER A 697 -5.01 2.98 30.92
CA SER A 697 -5.59 3.67 29.76
C SER A 697 -4.50 4.40 28.97
N ALA A 698 -4.56 4.30 27.64
CA ALA A 698 -3.70 5.03 26.72
C ALA A 698 -4.52 5.76 25.65
N GLU A 699 -4.08 6.97 25.26
CA GLU A 699 -4.59 7.65 24.07
C GLU A 699 -3.74 7.25 22.86
N VAL A 700 -4.34 6.55 21.90
CA VAL A 700 -3.67 6.10 20.68
C VAL A 700 -3.96 7.10 19.57
N SER A 701 -2.89 7.65 19.01
CA SER A 701 -2.97 8.70 17.98
C SER A 701 -2.48 8.21 16.61
N PHE A 702 -3.17 8.69 15.58
CA PHE A 702 -2.87 8.53 14.17
C PHE A 702 -2.89 9.89 13.49
N VAL A 703 -2.11 10.01 12.41
CA VAL A 703 -2.17 11.17 11.51
C VAL A 703 -2.44 10.59 10.13
N LEU A 704 -3.58 10.96 9.55
CA LEU A 704 -3.89 10.67 8.17
C LEU A 704 -3.51 11.87 7.29
N ASP A 705 -3.07 11.59 6.08
CA ASP A 705 -2.76 12.60 5.07
C ASP A 705 -3.64 12.48 3.83
N GLU A 706 -3.31 13.23 2.77
CA GLU A 706 -4.06 13.24 1.53
C GLU A 706 -4.05 11.86 0.84
N ASP A 707 -2.94 11.13 0.90
CA ASP A 707 -2.78 9.83 0.25
C ASP A 707 -3.67 8.77 0.90
N ASP A 708 -3.91 8.88 2.21
CA ASP A 708 -4.88 8.03 2.93
C ASP A 708 -6.33 8.21 2.43
N LEU A 709 -6.65 9.37 1.84
CA LEU A 709 -7.97 9.66 1.26
C LEU A 709 -8.06 9.30 -0.23
N LYS A 710 -6.92 9.09 -0.90
CA LYS A 710 -6.88 8.85 -2.34
C LYS A 710 -7.42 7.47 -2.73
N PHE A 711 -8.00 7.44 -3.92
CA PHE A 711 -8.48 6.25 -4.58
C PHE A 711 -8.34 6.36 -6.11
N TRP A 712 -8.44 5.22 -6.79
CA TRP A 712 -8.45 5.17 -8.24
C TRP A 712 -9.87 5.39 -8.78
N ASN A 713 -10.07 6.49 -9.51
CA ASN A 713 -11.34 6.75 -10.19
C ASN A 713 -11.46 5.96 -11.51
N ASN A 714 -12.58 6.10 -12.22
CA ASN A 714 -12.84 5.35 -13.46
C ASN A 714 -11.95 5.76 -14.65
N SER A 715 -11.20 6.85 -14.52
CA SER A 715 -10.17 7.29 -15.49
C SER A 715 -8.76 6.87 -15.07
N LEU A 716 -8.64 5.98 -14.06
CA LEU A 716 -7.37 5.57 -13.45
C LEU A 716 -6.51 6.76 -13.01
N LYS A 717 -7.14 7.79 -12.44
CA LYS A 717 -6.42 8.83 -11.71
C LYS A 717 -6.48 8.51 -10.22
N TYR A 718 -5.34 8.54 -9.56
CA TYR A 718 -5.22 8.42 -8.11
C TYR A 718 -5.50 9.78 -7.47
N VAL A 719 -6.73 9.95 -6.96
CA VAL A 719 -7.27 11.22 -6.50
C VAL A 719 -8.07 11.03 -5.22
N TRP A 720 -8.23 12.08 -4.45
CA TRP A 720 -9.23 12.16 -3.40
C TRP A 720 -10.26 13.21 -3.80
N GLU A 721 -11.46 13.17 -3.21
CA GLU A 721 -12.52 14.12 -3.52
C GLU A 721 -12.94 14.87 -2.25
N PRO A 722 -13.07 16.21 -2.30
CA PRO A 722 -13.55 17.00 -1.17
C PRO A 722 -14.95 16.58 -0.77
N GLY A 723 -15.19 16.39 0.51
CA GLY A 723 -16.46 15.89 0.96
C GLY A 723 -16.44 15.32 2.36
N LYS A 724 -17.39 14.42 2.57
CA LYS A 724 -17.62 13.75 3.85
C LYS A 724 -16.74 12.51 3.92
N PHE A 725 -16.11 12.28 5.06
CA PHE A 725 -15.44 11.03 5.40
C PHE A 725 -15.96 10.49 6.73
N ILE A 726 -15.96 9.17 6.87
CA ILE A 726 -16.30 8.45 8.10
C ILE A 726 -15.01 7.89 8.66
N ILE A 727 -14.63 8.32 9.86
CA ILE A 727 -13.46 7.81 10.56
C ILE A 727 -13.94 6.82 11.61
N GLU A 728 -13.40 5.61 11.57
CA GLU A 728 -13.74 4.55 12.52
C GLU A 728 -12.48 4.00 13.21
N ALA A 729 -12.54 3.79 14.52
CA ALA A 729 -11.46 3.16 15.28
C ALA A 729 -12.00 2.10 16.25
N GLY A 730 -11.34 0.96 16.36
CA GLY A 730 -11.77 -0.12 17.25
C GLY A 730 -10.89 -1.37 17.23
N PRO A 731 -11.28 -2.41 17.98
CA PRO A 731 -10.57 -3.69 18.08
C PRO A 731 -10.67 -4.58 16.84
N ASP A 732 -11.67 -4.36 15.97
CA ASP A 732 -11.87 -5.11 14.72
C ASP A 732 -12.73 -4.31 13.73
N SER A 733 -12.93 -4.82 12.50
CA SER A 733 -13.67 -4.09 11.45
C SER A 733 -15.17 -3.93 11.69
N LYS A 734 -15.74 -4.64 12.67
CA LYS A 734 -17.17 -4.63 13.00
C LYS A 734 -17.46 -3.76 14.22
N ASN A 735 -16.64 -3.88 15.26
CA ASN A 735 -16.82 -3.22 16.55
C ASN A 735 -15.97 -1.95 16.58
N THR A 736 -16.51 -0.82 16.12
CA THR A 736 -15.78 0.45 16.04
C THR A 736 -16.56 1.60 16.67
N LEU A 737 -15.83 2.55 17.25
CA LEU A 737 -16.31 3.92 17.39
C LEU A 737 -16.25 4.59 16.03
N LYS A 738 -17.20 5.46 15.72
CA LYS A 738 -17.26 6.16 14.44
C LYS A 738 -17.61 7.62 14.60
N THR A 739 -16.99 8.46 13.78
CA THR A 739 -17.32 9.88 13.65
C THR A 739 -17.31 10.29 12.19
N GLU A 740 -18.00 11.38 11.90
CA GLU A 740 -18.10 11.95 10.57
C GLU A 740 -17.34 13.27 10.53
N ILE A 741 -16.53 13.45 9.49
CA ILE A 741 -15.78 14.67 9.24
C ILE A 741 -16.04 15.18 7.83
N ARG A 742 -15.66 16.44 7.58
CA ARG A 742 -15.62 17.04 6.25
C ARG A 742 -14.19 17.48 5.95
N VAL A 743 -13.69 17.16 4.76
CA VAL A 743 -12.37 17.58 4.26
C VAL A 743 -12.57 18.36 2.97
N ASP A 744 -12.12 19.62 2.93
CA ASP A 744 -12.26 20.52 1.78
C ASP A 744 -10.92 20.67 1.01
N SER A 745 -10.95 21.03 -0.28
CA SER A 745 -9.86 20.96 -1.29
C SER A 745 -8.56 21.77 -1.04
N GLY A 746 -8.45 22.47 0.09
CA GLY A 746 -7.15 22.92 0.62
C GLY A 746 -6.59 24.26 0.12
N TYR A 747 -7.13 24.90 -0.93
CA TYR A 747 -6.65 26.23 -1.37
C TYR A 747 -7.43 27.41 -0.77
N ASP A 748 -6.70 28.41 -0.29
CA ASP A 748 -7.22 29.75 -0.03
C ASP A 748 -7.06 30.59 -1.30
N ILE A 749 -8.19 31.00 -1.88
CA ILE A 749 -8.23 31.67 -3.19
C ILE A 749 -8.31 33.17 -2.98
N PHE A 750 -7.53 33.91 -3.76
CA PHE A 750 -7.60 35.38 -3.79
C PHE A 750 -7.74 35.89 -5.22
N LEU A 751 -8.76 36.71 -5.43
CA LEU A 751 -9.00 37.39 -6.70
C LEU A 751 -8.28 38.75 -6.68
N CYS A 752 -7.18 38.85 -7.42
CA CYS A 752 -6.37 40.08 -7.50
C CYS A 752 -6.63 40.80 -8.82
N ILE A 753 -7.41 41.88 -8.75
CA ILE A 753 -7.89 42.61 -9.92
C ILE A 753 -7.57 44.10 -9.88
N GLY A 754 -7.64 44.75 -11.04
CA GLY A 754 -7.51 46.20 -11.13
C GLY A 754 -6.67 46.70 -12.29
N GLN A 755 -6.15 47.90 -12.13
CA GLN A 755 -5.58 48.68 -13.24
C GLN A 755 -4.04 48.53 -13.33
N SER A 756 -3.36 49.62 -13.73
CA SER A 756 -1.92 49.68 -14.06
C SER A 756 -0.99 49.21 -12.94
N ASN A 757 -1.33 49.46 -11.69
CA ASN A 757 -0.51 49.05 -10.54
C ASN A 757 -0.68 47.56 -10.19
N MET A 758 -1.89 46.98 -10.27
CA MET A 758 -2.06 45.51 -10.14
C MET A 758 -1.46 44.75 -11.32
N ALA A 759 -1.41 45.36 -12.50
CA ALA A 759 -0.74 44.81 -13.67
C ALA A 759 0.80 44.72 -13.52
N GLY A 760 1.37 45.39 -12.51
CA GLY A 760 2.78 45.33 -12.15
C GLY A 760 3.66 46.26 -12.98
N ARG A 761 4.47 47.07 -12.29
CA ARG A 761 5.44 48.02 -12.88
C ARG A 761 6.80 48.02 -12.17
N GLY A 762 6.97 47.16 -11.16
CA GLY A 762 8.25 46.96 -10.50
C GLY A 762 9.19 46.14 -11.37
N GLU A 763 10.48 46.46 -11.33
CA GLU A 763 11.52 45.64 -11.94
C GLU A 763 11.48 44.20 -11.40
N ILE A 764 11.56 43.19 -12.29
CA ILE A 764 11.67 41.76 -11.94
C ILE A 764 13.15 41.39 -11.96
N LEU A 765 13.69 41.00 -10.81
CA LEU A 765 15.06 40.55 -10.64
C LEU A 765 15.16 39.02 -10.90
N PRO A 766 16.36 38.48 -11.18
CA PRO A 766 16.53 37.05 -11.46
C PRO A 766 15.94 36.12 -10.39
N GLU A 767 16.04 36.49 -9.12
CA GLU A 767 15.52 35.73 -7.99
C GLU A 767 13.98 35.65 -7.93
N ASP A 768 13.25 36.58 -8.57
CA ASP A 768 11.79 36.56 -8.54
C ASP A 768 11.17 35.58 -9.55
N ARG A 769 11.99 35.06 -10.47
CA ARG A 769 11.56 34.16 -11.55
C ARG A 769 11.43 32.71 -11.09
N GLY A 770 11.93 32.39 -9.89
CA GLY A 770 11.73 31.09 -9.26
C GLY A 770 10.27 30.88 -8.83
N THR A 771 9.91 29.63 -8.57
CA THR A 771 8.61 29.29 -8.01
C THR A 771 8.47 29.84 -6.59
N ILE A 772 7.30 30.40 -6.28
CA ILE A 772 6.95 30.86 -4.95
C ILE A 772 6.42 29.67 -4.16
N ASP A 773 7.04 29.37 -3.03
CA ASP A 773 6.62 28.26 -2.17
C ASP A 773 5.20 28.47 -1.65
N GLY A 774 4.38 27.41 -1.68
CA GLY A 774 2.99 27.44 -1.22
C GLY A 774 2.02 28.31 -2.03
N VAL A 775 2.40 28.78 -3.23
CA VAL A 775 1.54 29.64 -4.07
C VAL A 775 1.42 29.12 -5.51
N TRP A 776 0.19 29.11 -6.01
CA TRP A 776 -0.18 28.68 -7.35
C TRP A 776 -1.02 29.74 -8.08
N ILE A 777 -1.04 29.65 -9.42
CA ILE A 777 -1.88 30.46 -10.32
C ILE A 777 -2.56 29.57 -11.34
N LEU A 778 -3.64 30.06 -11.96
CA LEU A 778 -4.21 29.45 -13.16
C LEU A 778 -3.40 29.86 -14.40
N ASP A 779 -3.08 28.89 -15.26
CA ASP A 779 -2.53 29.17 -16.58
C ASP A 779 -3.61 29.65 -17.58
N ASP A 780 -3.28 29.73 -18.87
CA ASP A 780 -4.22 30.12 -19.93
C ASP A 780 -5.19 29.00 -20.34
N ARG A 781 -4.93 27.76 -19.91
CA ARG A 781 -5.76 26.57 -20.08
C ARG A 781 -6.47 26.18 -18.78
N ASP A 782 -6.58 27.11 -17.85
CA ASP A 782 -7.28 26.94 -16.57
C ASP A 782 -6.67 25.83 -15.67
N SER A 783 -5.41 25.45 -15.90
CA SER A 783 -4.67 24.49 -15.06
C SER A 783 -3.92 25.18 -13.94
N ILE A 784 -3.84 24.54 -12.77
CA ILE A 784 -3.10 25.06 -11.60
C ILE A 784 -1.61 24.80 -11.79
N VAL A 785 -0.80 25.87 -11.79
CA VAL A 785 0.66 25.80 -11.92
C VAL A 785 1.36 26.60 -10.81
N PRO A 786 2.58 26.21 -10.40
CA PRO A 786 3.36 26.99 -9.44
C PRO A 786 3.51 28.46 -9.86
N ALA A 787 3.29 29.37 -8.92
CA ALA A 787 3.37 30.81 -9.17
C ALA A 787 4.82 31.27 -9.31
N ALA A 788 5.11 32.09 -10.31
CA ALA A 788 6.40 32.77 -10.49
C ALA A 788 6.17 34.13 -11.17
N ALA A 789 7.01 35.13 -10.89
CA ALA A 789 6.85 36.45 -11.50
C ALA A 789 7.14 36.41 -13.02
N PRO A 790 6.39 37.17 -13.86
CA PRO A 790 5.23 38.00 -13.50
C PRO A 790 3.96 37.17 -13.25
N LEU A 791 3.22 37.50 -12.18
CA LEU A 791 2.06 36.71 -11.75
C LEU A 791 0.85 36.82 -12.69
N ASN A 792 0.77 37.87 -13.50
CA ASN A 792 -0.29 38.08 -14.49
C ASN A 792 0.08 37.53 -15.89
N ARG A 793 1.11 36.68 -15.99
CA ARG A 793 1.60 36.09 -17.26
C ARG A 793 0.60 35.20 -17.98
N TYR A 794 -0.50 34.81 -17.34
CA TYR A 794 -1.54 33.95 -17.92
C TYR A 794 -2.93 34.60 -18.02
N SER A 795 -3.09 35.85 -17.55
CA SER A 795 -4.34 36.60 -17.71
C SER A 795 -4.61 36.89 -19.20
N THR A 796 -5.85 36.83 -19.65
CA THR A 796 -6.24 37.20 -21.03
C THR A 796 -6.31 38.72 -21.23
N VAL A 797 -6.27 39.48 -20.14
CA VAL A 797 -6.43 40.94 -20.11
C VAL A 797 -5.06 41.63 -20.17
N ARG A 798 -4.29 41.42 -21.25
CA ARG A 798 -2.93 41.98 -21.42
C ARG A 798 -2.88 43.16 -22.37
N LYS A 799 -1.92 44.08 -22.13
CA LYS A 799 -1.52 45.12 -23.09
C LYS A 799 -0.16 44.86 -23.75
N ASN A 800 0.78 44.17 -23.09
CA ASN A 800 2.08 43.64 -23.58
C ASN A 800 2.76 42.86 -22.42
N ILE A 801 3.36 41.69 -22.65
CA ILE A 801 4.09 40.94 -21.61
C ILE A 801 5.33 41.68 -21.09
N SER A 802 6.01 42.45 -21.96
CA SER A 802 7.18 43.26 -21.58
C SER A 802 6.87 44.42 -20.63
N MET A 803 5.58 44.73 -20.44
CA MET A 803 5.14 45.74 -19.48
C MET A 803 4.71 45.13 -18.13
N GLN A 804 4.75 43.81 -17.97
CA GLN A 804 4.40 43.14 -16.71
C GLN A 804 5.61 43.10 -15.78
N GLY A 805 5.49 43.79 -14.66
CA GLY A 805 6.51 43.82 -13.61
C GLY A 805 6.06 43.09 -12.33
N ILE A 806 6.82 43.28 -11.26
CA ILE A 806 6.34 42.98 -9.90
C ILE A 806 5.10 43.82 -9.60
N ASN A 807 4.09 43.17 -9.03
CA ASN A 807 2.84 43.75 -8.57
C ASN A 807 2.63 43.46 -7.07
N PRO A 808 1.62 44.05 -6.41
CA PRO A 808 1.39 43.84 -4.98
C PRO A 808 1.02 42.40 -4.64
N ALA A 809 0.44 41.64 -5.57
CA ALA A 809 0.09 40.25 -5.34
C ALA A 809 1.32 39.38 -5.00
N TYR A 810 2.53 39.78 -5.44
CA TYR A 810 3.76 39.01 -5.23
C TYR A 810 4.20 38.90 -3.76
N SER A 811 4.31 40.01 -3.03
CA SER A 811 4.61 39.95 -1.59
C SER A 811 3.39 39.54 -0.77
N PHE A 812 2.19 39.93 -1.22
CA PHE A 812 0.92 39.53 -0.59
C PHE A 812 0.81 38.01 -0.42
N CYS A 813 0.95 37.24 -1.51
CA CYS A 813 0.77 35.79 -1.44
C CYS A 813 1.87 35.08 -0.65
N LYS A 814 3.10 35.61 -0.70
CA LYS A 814 4.23 35.09 0.08
C LYS A 814 3.96 35.21 1.57
N GLU A 815 3.43 36.35 2.01
CA GLU A 815 3.11 36.54 3.42
C GLU A 815 1.91 35.73 3.87
N ILE A 816 0.83 35.66 3.07
CA ILE A 816 -0.33 34.84 3.41
C ILE A 816 0.07 33.37 3.54
N SER A 817 0.78 32.82 2.54
CA SER A 817 1.20 31.41 2.57
C SER A 817 2.16 31.14 3.73
N ALA A 818 3.18 31.99 3.93
CA ALA A 818 4.15 31.81 5.01
C ALA A 818 3.53 31.99 6.41
N GLY A 819 2.60 32.92 6.59
CA GLY A 819 1.99 33.21 7.88
C GLY A 819 0.86 32.24 8.27
N THR A 820 0.22 31.57 7.31
CA THR A 820 -0.87 30.61 7.56
C THR A 820 -0.47 29.14 7.41
N GLY A 821 0.58 28.85 6.64
CA GLY A 821 0.91 27.50 6.18
C GLY A 821 -0.08 26.92 5.15
N ARG A 822 -1.03 27.72 4.65
CA ARG A 822 -2.07 27.30 3.69
C ARG A 822 -1.56 27.37 2.25
N LYS A 823 -2.09 26.49 1.38
CA LYS A 823 -1.87 26.56 -0.07
C LYS A 823 -2.67 27.74 -0.63
N VAL A 824 -2.01 28.66 -1.34
CA VAL A 824 -2.65 29.86 -1.90
C VAL A 824 -2.85 29.72 -3.39
N LEU A 825 -4.07 29.93 -3.89
CA LEU A 825 -4.36 29.99 -5.33
C LEU A 825 -4.75 31.41 -5.73
N LEU A 826 -3.87 32.09 -6.47
CA LEU A 826 -4.13 33.45 -6.94
C LEU A 826 -4.82 33.45 -8.31
N VAL A 827 -5.87 34.26 -8.42
CA VAL A 827 -6.47 34.64 -9.70
C VAL A 827 -6.10 36.10 -9.97
N VAL A 828 -5.00 36.31 -10.68
CA VAL A 828 -4.52 37.66 -11.01
C VAL A 828 -5.07 38.07 -12.38
N ASN A 829 -5.94 39.08 -12.40
CA ASN A 829 -6.50 39.62 -13.63
C ASN A 829 -6.42 41.15 -13.64
N ALA A 830 -5.51 41.74 -14.41
CA ALA A 830 -5.26 43.18 -14.33
C ALA A 830 -4.83 43.81 -15.66
N ARG A 831 -5.32 45.03 -15.92
CA ARG A 831 -5.07 45.75 -17.18
C ARG A 831 -4.59 47.18 -16.96
N GLY A 832 -3.41 47.50 -17.48
CA GLY A 832 -2.93 48.87 -17.47
C GLY A 832 -3.69 49.78 -18.43
N GLY A 833 -4.09 50.96 -17.95
CA GLY A 833 -4.76 52.00 -18.74
C GLY A 833 -6.24 51.74 -19.02
N SER A 834 -6.88 50.78 -18.33
CA SER A 834 -8.34 50.69 -18.29
C SER A 834 -8.92 51.63 -17.25
N SER A 835 -10.15 52.08 -17.49
CA SER A 835 -10.97 52.78 -16.49
C SER A 835 -11.88 51.83 -15.72
N LEU A 836 -12.43 52.28 -14.59
CA LEU A 836 -13.37 51.47 -13.80
C LEU A 836 -14.62 51.07 -14.62
N ASP A 837 -15.07 51.92 -15.53
CA ASP A 837 -16.22 51.64 -16.41
C ASP A 837 -16.06 50.37 -17.24
N GLU A 838 -14.82 50.06 -17.61
CA GLU A 838 -14.46 48.88 -18.40
C GLU A 838 -14.44 47.59 -17.55
N TRP A 839 -14.43 47.71 -16.22
CA TRP A 839 -14.53 46.60 -15.27
C TRP A 839 -15.96 46.34 -14.79
N MET A 840 -16.93 47.17 -15.18
CA MET A 840 -18.33 47.02 -14.78
C MET A 840 -19.00 45.87 -15.54
N LYS A 841 -19.88 45.13 -14.86
CA LYS A 841 -20.70 44.05 -15.46
C LYS A 841 -21.54 44.53 -16.65
N SER A 842 -21.96 45.79 -16.64
CA SER A 842 -22.75 46.42 -17.71
C SER A 842 -21.93 46.83 -18.94
N HIS A 843 -20.61 46.65 -18.93
CA HIS A 843 -19.75 47.01 -20.05
C HIS A 843 -19.88 46.00 -21.21
N GLU A 844 -20.57 46.39 -22.29
CA GLU A 844 -20.75 45.55 -23.50
C GLU A 844 -19.49 45.48 -24.39
N GLY A 845 -18.38 46.12 -23.99
CA GLY A 845 -17.14 46.18 -24.78
C GLY A 845 -16.39 44.85 -24.80
N GLN A 846 -16.45 44.14 -25.92
CA GLN A 846 -15.53 43.04 -26.23
C GLN A 846 -14.15 43.59 -26.63
N TYR A 847 -13.08 42.99 -26.13
CA TYR A 847 -11.71 43.41 -26.48
C TYR A 847 -11.16 42.58 -27.64
N ARG A 848 -10.54 43.25 -28.62
CA ARG A 848 -9.78 42.59 -29.67
C ARG A 848 -8.31 42.53 -29.31
N PHE A 849 -7.69 41.37 -29.51
CA PHE A 849 -6.24 41.20 -29.45
C PHE A 849 -5.57 42.22 -30.42
N SER A 850 -4.65 43.06 -29.96
CA SER A 850 -4.03 44.10 -30.81
C SER A 850 -2.75 43.63 -31.48
N GLU A 851 -2.66 43.84 -32.80
CA GLU A 851 -1.59 43.58 -33.81
C GLU A 851 -0.13 44.04 -33.51
N LYS A 852 0.26 44.27 -32.25
CA LYS A 852 1.59 44.82 -31.94
C LYS A 852 2.40 44.06 -30.89
N HIS A 853 2.32 42.73 -30.81
CA HIS A 853 3.27 41.95 -29.98
C HIS A 853 3.88 40.77 -30.72
N GLY A 854 5.19 40.64 -30.57
CA GLY A 854 5.97 39.58 -31.19
C GLY A 854 5.76 38.20 -30.55
N ALA A 855 5.72 37.21 -31.45
CA ALA A 855 6.38 35.91 -31.44
C ALA A 855 5.84 34.70 -30.66
N ASP A 856 4.97 34.78 -29.65
CA ASP A 856 4.72 33.56 -28.82
C ASP A 856 3.34 32.87 -28.93
N ASP A 857 2.33 33.44 -29.59
CA ASP A 857 1.13 32.67 -29.98
C ASP A 857 0.32 33.34 -31.12
N PRO A 858 0.44 32.87 -32.38
CA PRO A 858 -0.27 33.46 -33.51
C PRO A 858 -1.76 33.05 -33.63
N GLU A 859 -2.26 32.11 -32.82
CA GLU A 859 -3.65 31.60 -32.96
C GLU A 859 -4.71 32.53 -32.35
N LEU A 860 -4.34 33.42 -31.43
CA LEU A 860 -5.28 34.31 -30.71
C LEU A 860 -5.43 35.70 -31.35
N GLU A 861 -4.77 35.94 -32.49
CA GLU A 861 -4.81 37.23 -33.17
C GLU A 861 -6.19 37.50 -33.80
N GLY A 862 -6.94 38.45 -33.22
CA GLY A 862 -8.25 38.89 -33.73
C GLY A 862 -9.47 38.27 -33.05
N GLU A 863 -9.31 37.36 -32.09
CA GLU A 863 -10.42 36.82 -31.30
C GLU A 863 -11.06 37.88 -30.37
N LEU A 864 -12.39 37.77 -30.19
CA LEU A 864 -13.16 38.60 -29.27
C LEU A 864 -13.04 38.03 -27.86
N MET A 865 -12.32 38.73 -27.00
CA MET A 865 -12.18 38.34 -25.60
C MET A 865 -13.41 38.77 -24.79
N PRO A 866 -13.78 38.00 -23.75
CA PRO A 866 -14.77 38.42 -22.77
C PRO A 866 -14.38 39.74 -22.10
N SER A 867 -15.36 40.43 -21.52
CA SER A 867 -15.09 41.64 -20.74
C SER A 867 -14.15 41.33 -19.56
N MET A 868 -13.49 42.35 -19.00
CA MET A 868 -12.57 42.15 -17.85
C MET A 868 -13.30 41.56 -16.63
N TYR A 869 -14.56 41.96 -16.45
CA TYR A 869 -15.45 41.42 -15.45
C TYR A 869 -15.72 39.92 -15.67
N GLU A 870 -16.17 39.54 -16.86
CA GLU A 870 -16.51 38.16 -17.19
C GLU A 870 -15.30 37.22 -17.08
N ASP A 871 -14.12 37.65 -17.51
CA ASP A 871 -12.90 36.84 -17.37
C ASP A 871 -12.50 36.66 -15.90
N ALA A 872 -12.58 37.72 -15.08
CA ALA A 872 -12.31 37.61 -13.65
C ALA A 872 -13.28 36.62 -12.96
N VAL A 873 -14.58 36.69 -13.26
CA VAL A 873 -15.58 35.77 -12.73
C VAL A 873 -15.34 34.34 -13.21
N ARG A 874 -15.09 34.15 -14.51
CA ARG A 874 -14.82 32.82 -15.10
C ARG A 874 -13.61 32.16 -14.43
N ARG A 875 -12.47 32.85 -14.39
CA ARG A 875 -11.23 32.32 -13.79
C ARG A 875 -11.38 32.07 -12.29
N CYS A 876 -12.09 32.94 -11.58
CA CYS A 876 -12.30 32.76 -10.15
C CYS A 876 -13.23 31.56 -9.86
N ARG A 877 -14.30 31.35 -10.64
CA ARG A 877 -15.13 30.14 -10.52
C ARG A 877 -14.35 28.87 -10.79
N GLU A 878 -13.42 28.90 -11.75
CA GLU A 878 -12.54 27.78 -12.02
C GLU A 878 -11.63 27.47 -10.83
N ALA A 879 -10.97 28.49 -10.27
CA ALA A 879 -10.18 28.36 -9.07
C ALA A 879 -11.01 27.81 -7.89
N MET A 880 -12.25 28.28 -7.72
CA MET A 880 -13.16 27.87 -6.65
C MET A 880 -13.60 26.40 -6.71
N LYS A 881 -13.29 25.66 -7.77
CA LYS A 881 -13.38 24.18 -7.75
C LYS A 881 -12.35 23.53 -6.82
N TYR A 882 -11.27 24.25 -6.52
CA TYR A 882 -10.11 23.75 -5.77
C TYR A 882 -9.96 24.41 -4.39
N GLY A 883 -10.81 25.38 -4.04
CA GLY A 883 -10.66 26.07 -2.76
C GLY A 883 -11.77 27.06 -2.47
N GLN A 884 -11.56 27.90 -1.45
CA GLN A 884 -12.52 28.94 -1.07
C GLN A 884 -11.97 30.33 -1.37
N LEU A 885 -12.80 31.19 -1.98
CA LEU A 885 -12.47 32.61 -2.14
C LEU A 885 -12.44 33.28 -0.76
N LYS A 886 -11.26 33.77 -0.36
CA LYS A 886 -11.02 34.40 0.94
C LYS A 886 -11.10 35.91 0.88
N ALA A 887 -10.63 36.55 -0.19
CA ALA A 887 -10.77 38.00 -0.38
C ALA A 887 -10.67 38.40 -1.86
N ILE A 888 -11.20 39.59 -2.16
CA ILE A 888 -11.07 40.26 -3.46
C ILE A 888 -10.20 41.51 -3.27
N LEU A 889 -9.09 41.58 -4.00
CA LEU A 889 -8.15 42.69 -3.96
C LEU A 889 -8.35 43.54 -5.21
N TRP A 890 -8.78 44.79 -5.03
CA TRP A 890 -8.86 45.79 -6.08
C TRP A 890 -7.71 46.79 -5.93
N HIS A 891 -6.97 47.05 -7.01
CA HIS A 891 -5.98 48.13 -7.00
C HIS A 891 -6.27 49.16 -8.09
N GLN A 892 -6.52 50.38 -7.64
CA GLN A 892 -6.87 51.50 -8.50
C GLN A 892 -5.65 52.06 -9.26
N GLY A 893 -5.87 52.50 -10.49
CA GLY A 893 -4.89 53.22 -11.30
C GLY A 893 -5.34 54.66 -11.56
N GLU A 894 -4.61 55.35 -12.43
CA GLU A 894 -4.77 56.78 -12.69
C GLU A 894 -5.97 57.14 -13.58
N SER A 895 -6.54 56.17 -14.30
CA SER A 895 -7.53 56.37 -15.39
C SER A 895 -8.84 57.06 -14.97
N ASP A 896 -9.18 57.02 -13.68
CA ASP A 896 -10.43 57.56 -13.13
C ASP A 896 -10.22 58.84 -12.30
N SER A 897 -9.03 59.42 -12.34
CA SER A 897 -8.65 60.59 -11.53
C SER A 897 -9.22 61.93 -12.00
N SER A 898 -9.80 62.00 -13.21
CA SER A 898 -10.41 63.24 -13.71
C SER A 898 -11.58 63.70 -12.83
N PRO A 899 -11.86 65.01 -12.68
CA PRO A 899 -12.93 65.50 -11.81
C PRO A 899 -14.31 64.88 -12.09
N ALA A 900 -14.62 64.60 -13.36
CA ALA A 900 -15.88 63.97 -13.76
C ALA A 900 -15.99 62.51 -13.31
N LYS A 901 -14.89 61.74 -13.39
CA LYS A 901 -14.87 60.32 -13.01
C LYS A 901 -14.63 60.10 -11.52
N ALA A 902 -13.90 60.99 -10.85
CA ALA A 902 -13.66 60.87 -9.42
C ALA A 902 -14.93 61.13 -8.58
N GLY A 903 -15.89 61.90 -9.13
CA GLY A 903 -17.10 62.31 -8.41
C GLY A 903 -18.08 61.18 -8.07
N ASP A 904 -18.13 60.13 -8.88
CA ASP A 904 -19.02 58.96 -8.71
C ASP A 904 -18.25 57.64 -8.54
N TYR A 905 -16.92 57.72 -8.35
CA TYR A 905 -16.03 56.56 -8.28
C TYR A 905 -16.43 55.57 -7.19
N ALA A 906 -16.77 56.07 -5.99
CA ALA A 906 -17.13 55.23 -4.85
C ALA A 906 -18.40 54.41 -5.13
N ASP A 907 -19.42 55.02 -5.74
CA ASP A 907 -20.67 54.34 -6.10
C ASP A 907 -20.44 53.29 -7.19
N ARG A 908 -19.63 53.60 -8.21
CA ARG A 908 -19.27 52.64 -9.27
C ARG A 908 -18.50 51.45 -8.71
N LEU A 909 -17.53 51.69 -7.81
CA LEU A 909 -16.75 50.62 -7.20
C LEU A 909 -17.59 49.74 -6.26
N LYS A 910 -18.57 50.35 -5.58
CA LYS A 910 -19.54 49.61 -4.77
C LYS A 910 -20.39 48.65 -5.60
N ILE A 911 -20.83 49.08 -6.78
CA ILE A 911 -21.55 48.21 -7.72
C ILE A 911 -20.64 47.06 -8.16
N LEU A 912 -19.39 47.34 -8.56
CA LEU A 912 -18.43 46.30 -8.94
C LEU A 912 -18.21 45.26 -7.83
N ALA A 913 -17.99 45.70 -6.58
CA ALA A 913 -17.80 44.81 -5.45
C ALA A 913 -19.04 43.93 -5.17
N SER A 914 -20.23 44.53 -5.26
CA SER A 914 -21.50 43.81 -5.09
C SER A 914 -21.70 42.77 -6.18
N ASP A 915 -21.51 43.14 -7.45
CA ASP A 915 -21.69 42.26 -8.60
C ASP A 915 -20.73 41.06 -8.52
N LEU A 916 -19.45 41.29 -8.21
CA LEU A 916 -18.46 40.23 -8.06
C LEU A 916 -18.84 39.24 -6.94
N ARG A 917 -19.26 39.75 -5.77
CA ARG A 917 -19.67 38.89 -4.64
C ARG A 917 -20.90 38.06 -4.99
N GLU A 918 -21.88 38.66 -5.68
CA GLU A 918 -23.09 37.97 -6.13
C GLU A 918 -22.77 36.88 -7.15
N ASP A 919 -22.06 37.20 -8.22
CA ASP A 919 -21.77 36.25 -9.30
C ASP A 919 -20.80 35.14 -8.88
N LEU A 920 -19.95 35.38 -7.87
CA LEU A 920 -19.08 34.36 -7.30
C LEU A 920 -19.73 33.57 -6.16
N GLY A 921 -20.93 33.94 -5.72
CA GLY A 921 -21.56 33.33 -4.55
C GLY A 921 -20.74 33.52 -3.27
N ALA A 922 -19.98 34.61 -3.18
CA ALA A 922 -18.92 34.80 -2.20
C ALA A 922 -19.34 35.59 -0.95
N GLY A 923 -20.65 35.75 -0.70
CA GLY A 923 -21.17 36.38 0.52
C GLY A 923 -20.53 37.74 0.81
N ASP A 924 -20.08 37.95 2.06
CA ASP A 924 -19.44 39.18 2.54
C ASP A 924 -17.90 39.05 2.59
N VAL A 925 -17.26 38.31 1.67
CA VAL A 925 -15.79 38.22 1.64
C VAL A 925 -15.14 39.61 1.59
N PRO A 926 -14.03 39.86 2.33
CA PRO A 926 -13.37 41.15 2.34
C PRO A 926 -13.04 41.68 0.94
N PHE A 927 -13.36 42.96 0.70
CA PHE A 927 -12.98 43.69 -0.51
C PHE A 927 -11.90 44.72 -0.15
N VAL A 928 -10.65 44.48 -0.56
CA VAL A 928 -9.50 45.28 -0.13
C VAL A 928 -9.03 46.19 -1.28
N ILE A 929 -9.01 47.50 -1.06
CA ILE A 929 -8.73 48.51 -2.08
C ILE A 929 -7.40 49.21 -1.82
N GLY A 930 -6.54 49.37 -2.83
CA GLY A 930 -5.27 50.11 -2.71
C GLY A 930 -5.34 51.55 -3.20
N GLU A 931 -4.71 52.46 -2.45
CA GLU A 931 -4.45 53.85 -2.87
C GLU A 931 -3.55 53.91 -4.12
N VAL A 932 -3.76 54.91 -4.99
CA VAL A 932 -2.84 55.22 -6.09
C VAL A 932 -1.56 55.88 -5.56
N CYS A 933 -0.54 56.00 -6.40
CA CYS A 933 0.74 56.60 -6.03
C CYS A 933 0.57 58.07 -5.62
N ARG A 934 1.00 58.43 -4.40
CA ARG A 934 0.87 59.81 -3.88
C ARG A 934 1.65 60.86 -4.67
N ASN A 935 2.67 60.46 -5.44
CA ASN A 935 3.45 61.35 -6.29
C ASN A 935 2.71 61.75 -7.58
N TYR A 936 1.58 61.10 -7.87
CA TYR A 936 0.75 61.42 -9.01
C TYR A 936 0.01 62.76 -8.79
N SER A 937 -0.04 63.62 -9.81
CA SER A 937 -0.58 64.98 -9.71
C SER A 937 -2.01 65.05 -9.20
N ASP A 938 -2.83 64.04 -9.48
CA ASP A 938 -4.24 63.96 -9.07
C ASP A 938 -4.49 62.92 -7.96
N ALA A 939 -3.42 62.40 -7.30
CA ALA A 939 -3.52 61.35 -6.29
C ALA A 939 -4.46 61.70 -5.14
N SER A 940 -4.41 62.95 -4.64
CA SER A 940 -5.25 63.38 -3.52
C SER A 940 -6.74 63.25 -3.83
N ARG A 941 -7.16 63.50 -5.07
CA ARG A 941 -8.59 63.47 -5.45
C ARG A 941 -9.09 62.03 -5.48
N ILE A 942 -8.36 61.15 -6.17
CA ILE A 942 -8.77 59.76 -6.32
C ILE A 942 -8.59 58.96 -5.01
N ASN A 943 -7.55 59.23 -4.22
CA ASN A 943 -7.37 58.57 -2.92
C ASN A 943 -8.48 58.97 -1.93
N GLN A 944 -8.96 60.21 -1.94
CA GLN A 944 -10.16 60.59 -1.17
C GLN A 944 -11.40 59.79 -1.60
N ALA A 945 -11.60 59.59 -2.90
CA ALA A 945 -12.71 58.78 -3.41
C ALA A 945 -12.55 57.29 -3.05
N ILE A 946 -11.33 56.76 -3.01
CA ILE A 946 -11.02 55.39 -2.55
C ILE A 946 -11.36 55.21 -1.07
N HIS A 947 -10.98 56.16 -0.20
CA HIS A 947 -11.35 56.10 1.21
C HIS A 947 -12.88 56.14 1.39
N HIS A 948 -13.56 57.01 0.65
CA HIS A 948 -15.02 57.06 0.68
C HIS A 948 -15.65 55.74 0.20
N ALA A 949 -15.09 55.10 -0.84
CA ALA A 949 -15.53 53.78 -1.27
C ALA A 949 -15.41 52.74 -0.15
N ALA A 950 -14.28 52.73 0.58
CA ALA A 950 -14.07 51.83 1.70
C ALA A 950 -15.07 52.05 2.85
N GLU A 951 -15.60 53.27 3.04
CA GLU A 951 -16.64 53.56 4.03
C GLU A 951 -18.03 53.02 3.63
N ILE A 952 -18.35 53.00 2.33
CA ILE A 952 -19.71 52.69 1.85
C ILE A 952 -19.89 51.26 1.33
N ILE A 953 -18.80 50.54 1.10
CA ILE A 953 -18.78 49.12 0.68
C ILE A 953 -18.71 48.23 1.93
N PRO A 954 -19.66 47.30 2.14
CA PRO A 954 -19.61 46.36 3.27
C PRO A 954 -18.33 45.53 3.28
N ASN A 955 -17.77 45.29 4.48
CA ASN A 955 -16.51 44.57 4.69
C ASN A 955 -15.40 44.98 3.71
N CYS A 956 -15.17 46.29 3.63
CA CYS A 956 -14.17 46.88 2.74
C CYS A 956 -13.03 47.51 3.54
N ARG A 957 -11.81 47.31 3.06
CA ARG A 957 -10.58 47.82 3.70
C ARG A 957 -9.76 48.61 2.69
N CYS A 958 -9.00 49.57 3.17
CA CYS A 958 -8.18 50.44 2.33
C CYS A 958 -6.69 50.30 2.69
N VAL A 959 -5.87 49.97 1.70
CA VAL A 959 -4.42 49.87 1.81
C VAL A 959 -3.79 51.18 1.41
N SER A 960 -3.12 51.82 2.37
CA SER A 960 -2.46 53.10 2.15
C SER A 960 -1.21 52.98 1.28
N SER A 961 -0.94 53.98 0.44
CA SER A 961 0.29 54.08 -0.37
C SER A 961 1.37 54.96 0.26
N GLU A 962 1.20 55.33 1.54
CA GLU A 962 2.17 56.13 2.29
C GLU A 962 3.55 55.45 2.37
N GLY A 963 4.61 56.17 1.97
CA GLY A 963 5.98 55.64 1.99
C GLY A 963 6.33 54.68 0.85
N CYS A 964 5.38 54.38 -0.06
CA CYS A 964 5.67 53.57 -1.25
C CYS A 964 6.47 54.38 -2.28
N GLY A 965 7.62 53.86 -2.73
CA GLY A 965 8.43 54.51 -3.75
C GLY A 965 7.76 54.54 -5.13
N SER A 966 7.97 55.59 -5.92
CA SER A 966 7.41 55.75 -7.27
C SER A 966 8.44 55.54 -8.38
N ASN A 967 7.96 55.15 -9.56
CA ASN A 967 8.74 55.21 -10.80
C ASN A 967 8.95 56.67 -11.26
N PRO A 968 9.86 56.93 -12.22
CA PRO A 968 10.11 58.27 -12.75
C PRO A 968 8.90 58.96 -13.38
N ASP A 969 7.87 58.19 -13.78
CA ASP A 969 6.60 58.74 -14.28
C ASP A 969 5.71 59.33 -13.18
N ASN A 970 6.05 59.13 -11.90
CA ASN A 970 5.30 59.53 -10.72
C ASN A 970 3.87 58.97 -10.62
N VAL A 971 3.48 58.07 -11.53
CA VAL A 971 2.14 57.47 -11.61
C VAL A 971 2.16 56.07 -11.02
N HIS A 972 3.19 55.30 -11.35
CA HIS A 972 3.29 53.89 -10.98
C HIS A 972 4.25 53.69 -9.82
N PHE A 973 4.00 52.66 -9.03
CA PHE A 973 4.92 52.29 -7.95
C PHE A 973 6.19 51.62 -8.49
N SER A 974 7.32 51.99 -7.89
CA SER A 974 8.60 51.29 -8.05
C SER A 974 8.53 49.88 -7.46
N ARG A 975 9.55 49.04 -7.73
CA ARG A 975 9.65 47.68 -7.15
C ARG A 975 9.43 47.68 -5.63
N SER A 976 10.13 48.54 -4.89
CA SER A 976 9.99 48.61 -3.43
C SER A 976 8.59 49.08 -3.00
N GLY A 977 7.99 49.99 -3.76
CA GLY A 977 6.60 50.43 -3.54
C GLY A 977 5.58 49.31 -3.74
N GLN A 978 5.72 48.50 -4.81
CA GLN A 978 4.86 47.36 -5.10
C GLN A 978 4.95 46.30 -4.00
N LEU A 979 6.16 45.97 -3.55
CA LEU A 979 6.37 45.01 -2.47
C LEU A 979 5.76 45.49 -1.15
N LEU A 980 5.96 46.75 -0.77
CA LEU A 980 5.38 47.34 0.44
C LEU A 980 3.84 47.34 0.41
N LEU A 981 3.24 47.60 -0.76
CA LEU A 981 1.78 47.49 -0.90
C LEU A 981 1.30 46.07 -0.68
N GLY A 982 1.96 45.07 -1.26
CA GLY A 982 1.59 43.68 -1.06
C GLY A 982 1.66 43.24 0.40
N HIS A 983 2.68 43.71 1.14
CA HIS A 983 2.79 43.47 2.59
C HIS A 983 1.58 44.05 3.35
N ARG A 984 1.12 45.25 2.97
CA ARG A 984 -0.07 45.87 3.58
C ARG A 984 -1.37 45.20 3.19
N TYR A 985 -1.49 44.75 1.94
CA TYR A 985 -2.63 43.91 1.53
C TYR A 985 -2.69 42.63 2.38
N ALA A 986 -1.55 42.00 2.66
CA ALA A 986 -1.52 40.79 3.46
C ALA A 986 -1.99 41.07 4.89
N ALA A 987 -1.48 42.13 5.52
CA ALA A 987 -1.91 42.54 6.85
C ALA A 987 -3.44 42.76 6.94
N GLU A 988 -4.03 43.53 6.01
CA GLU A 988 -5.48 43.78 6.01
C GLU A 988 -6.31 42.50 5.78
N VAL A 989 -5.80 41.56 4.99
CA VAL A 989 -6.45 40.26 4.77
C VAL A 989 -6.27 39.34 5.98
N PHE A 990 -5.10 39.33 6.62
CA PHE A 990 -4.85 38.58 7.85
C PHE A 990 -5.87 38.92 8.92
N ASP A 991 -5.99 40.21 9.23
CA ASP A 991 -6.92 40.75 10.22
C ASP A 991 -8.39 40.47 9.87
N ALA A 992 -8.73 40.31 8.59
CA ALA A 992 -10.11 40.14 8.14
C ALA A 992 -10.55 38.69 8.01
N VAL A 993 -9.63 37.79 7.68
CA VAL A 993 -9.92 36.41 7.30
C VAL A 993 -9.45 35.40 8.34
N TYR A 994 -8.29 35.62 8.95
CA TYR A 994 -7.61 34.61 9.76
C TYR A 994 -7.55 34.93 11.26
N GLU A 995 -7.73 36.20 11.65
CA GLU A 995 -7.93 36.59 13.04
C GLU A 995 -9.43 36.78 13.34
N ASN A 996 -10.12 35.70 13.72
CA ASN A 996 -11.43 35.74 14.37
C ASN A 996 -11.53 34.68 15.47
#